data_AF-A0A3M1MEI9-F1
#
_entry.id   AF-A0A3M1MEI9-F1
#
_cell.length_a   1.000
_cell.length_b   1.000
_cell.length_c   1.000
_cell.angle_alpha   90.00
_cell.angle_beta   90.00
_cell.angle_gamma   90.00
#
_symmetry.space_group_name_H-M   'P 1'
#
loop_
_entity.id
_entity.type
_entity.pdbx_description
1 polymer ?
#
loop_
_entity_poly.entity_id
_entity_poly.type
_entity_poly.pdbx_seq_one_letter_code
_entity_poly.pdbx_strand_id
1 'polypeptide(L)'
;MPSPAPPATVFSWNRWRSAASAGGKGDGGSGGDARGLLPQDRFRLPEILYRYPLVWAALLAISSGRLAWHFQLTHPTALWLCAGTAVAAVVASMRWASRPRFSMGCAAVAIAAFGAWYGGRSVPPSSDDLSRWASRGATPVAMRGVVAGAAQWRPNPNYRDGDEPGSAWVTEWDFLCTALQDGGKWSSAAGRLSIRCVGRVTAILPGDRLQVHGDLSRIDPPTNPGGFDFAAYNRRQGKFTRLRADSPSQFSRLGVDSRWWWSRQRARVVRWVDQNLHRRVIWQQAPLAAALVIGQRQQVDWEDQQELMATGTLHMLAISGMHVEIVAWAVLVACTLMRLEGSGRFALIATICLFYALLADAKPPVVRAVVLVIAFEYARLLGRRTRLSNLLGLAALLLFLMRVTYVDEVGVQLSFLAVAAIGVFVLTPGDAVLRWLPAPVLAPAADRSLLRSLGRQVGSAAQSMLRLSFWVWLVTCPLVWTHFHVLAPIAIPLNVLVALPLALSLIAGLLTGVLGWCPIVAHASGAVCGSGLWAIGQLVAAAADIPGGHWWLPAPPLWWTLVFYAVIVVHLLVRGTRGRRELAIGLVAWVCLGAGLFAWGPRGFWGGKNPLSSESPGACNVTFLDVGHGTAVVIEKPDGGVWLYDAGRLGAAGQSYRDIAAALWAMHVARIERVIISHADADHYNAVVGLADRFVIAHVSSTPQFWESSDPWVRQVHTALDKRAIPRDTWWAGTQGGVSDDFRWRVLHPPAHFDPANDNAASLCLLLESRNKRVLLPGDLEGDGLLELIELPPRPCHVLMAPHHGSLTVDPRPLIQWCQPDWIVISGGHRAGRAEVARHYRGARHGLAVTFSDGATRCQIDPNGKLHVRHWATGGWRPLPSEGSSLPPQ
;
A
#
# COMPACT_ATOMS: atom_id res chain seq x y z
N MET A 1 21.15 -74.07 -1.26
CA MET A 1 20.57 -73.62 0.04
C MET A 1 21.57 -73.93 1.14
N PRO A 2 21.73 -73.11 2.21
CA PRO A 2 21.13 -71.80 2.56
C PRO A 2 22.13 -70.62 2.38
N SER A 3 21.77 -69.38 1.97
CA SER A 3 20.98 -68.25 2.58
C SER A 3 21.84 -67.27 3.44
N PRO A 4 21.51 -65.96 3.58
CA PRO A 4 22.26 -64.85 2.95
C PRO A 4 22.86 -63.85 3.96
N ALA A 5 23.77 -62.99 3.48
CA ALA A 5 24.37 -61.89 4.24
C ALA A 5 23.37 -60.75 4.54
N PRO A 6 23.45 -60.09 5.71
CA PRO A 6 22.59 -58.95 6.05
C PRO A 6 23.01 -57.65 5.34
N PRO A 7 22.09 -56.68 5.16
CA PRO A 7 22.35 -55.45 4.44
C PRO A 7 23.14 -54.44 5.27
N ALA A 8 24.07 -53.74 4.61
CA ALA A 8 24.84 -52.62 5.17
C ALA A 8 23.91 -51.50 5.64
N THR A 9 23.94 -51.26 6.94
CA THR A 9 23.15 -50.26 7.65
C THR A 9 23.80 -48.88 7.59
N VAL A 10 22.97 -47.90 7.22
CA VAL A 10 22.82 -46.55 7.81
C VAL A 10 24.08 -45.69 8.01
N PHE A 11 24.12 -44.60 7.24
CA PHE A 11 24.93 -43.38 7.42
C PHE A 11 25.15 -42.99 8.90
N SER A 12 26.39 -43.10 9.37
CA SER A 12 26.83 -42.51 10.63
C SER A 12 27.22 -41.04 10.42
N TRP A 13 26.43 -40.12 10.97
CA TRP A 13 26.68 -38.67 10.98
C TRP A 13 27.73 -38.22 12.01
N ASN A 14 28.62 -39.14 12.46
CA ASN A 14 29.71 -38.84 13.39
C ASN A 14 31.04 -38.46 12.72
N ARG A 15 31.14 -38.46 11.37
CA ARG A 15 32.32 -37.96 10.64
C ARG A 15 32.39 -36.43 10.47
N TRP A 16 31.58 -35.66 11.20
CA TRP A 16 31.69 -34.19 11.26
C TRP A 16 32.41 -33.67 12.51
N ARG A 17 32.84 -34.55 13.42
CA ARG A 17 33.66 -34.16 14.59
C ARG A 17 35.16 -34.48 14.48
N SER A 18 35.61 -35.37 13.57
CA SER A 18 37.01 -35.80 13.53
C SER A 18 37.90 -35.14 12.47
N ALA A 19 37.37 -34.25 11.62
CA ALA A 19 38.19 -33.49 10.66
C ALA A 19 38.78 -32.19 11.23
N ALA A 20 38.68 -31.98 12.55
CA ALA A 20 39.26 -30.84 13.28
C ALA A 20 40.27 -31.26 14.36
N SER A 21 40.71 -32.53 14.41
CA SER A 21 41.63 -33.00 15.46
C SER A 21 42.66 -34.05 15.02
N ALA A 22 43.10 -34.04 13.76
CA ALA A 22 44.20 -34.90 13.29
C ALA A 22 45.29 -34.07 12.61
N GLY A 23 46.03 -33.31 13.42
CA GLY A 23 47.37 -32.80 13.12
C GLY A 23 48.34 -33.49 14.07
N GLY A 24 49.35 -34.17 13.52
CA GLY A 24 50.21 -35.13 14.21
C GLY A 24 50.96 -34.58 15.43
N LYS A 25 51.11 -35.43 16.44
CA LYS A 25 52.15 -35.33 17.47
C LYS A 25 53.40 -36.01 16.93
N GLY A 26 54.43 -35.21 16.64
CA GLY A 26 55.84 -35.58 16.59
C GLY A 26 56.59 -34.58 17.49
N ASP A 27 57.51 -35.11 18.27
CA ASP A 27 58.25 -34.57 19.40
C ASP A 27 58.70 -33.08 19.41
N GLY A 28 58.72 -32.54 20.65
CA GLY A 28 59.96 -31.99 21.21
C GLY A 28 60.20 -30.46 21.14
N GLY A 29 60.02 -29.79 22.27
CA GLY A 29 61.03 -28.83 22.75
C GLY A 29 60.76 -27.32 22.63
N SER A 30 60.84 -26.68 23.80
CA SER A 30 61.14 -25.26 24.08
C SER A 30 60.03 -24.23 23.89
N GLY A 31 59.84 -23.44 24.95
CA GLY A 31 58.86 -22.37 25.04
C GLY A 31 59.32 -21.10 24.34
N GLY A 32 58.34 -20.32 23.90
CA GLY A 32 58.54 -19.05 23.26
C GLY A 32 57.21 -18.31 23.22
N ASP A 33 57.16 -17.19 23.94
CA ASP A 33 56.08 -16.21 23.93
C ASP A 33 55.53 -15.96 22.52
N ALA A 34 54.24 -16.21 22.33
CA ALA A 34 53.53 -15.73 21.16
C ALA A 34 52.11 -15.35 21.58
N ARG A 35 51.93 -14.05 21.87
CA ARG A 35 50.65 -13.35 21.70
C ARG A 35 50.24 -13.51 20.23
N GLY A 36 49.59 -14.62 19.92
CA GLY A 36 49.09 -14.97 18.60
C GLY A 36 47.93 -14.06 18.20
N LEU A 37 48.27 -13.05 17.41
CA LEU A 37 47.39 -12.26 16.58
C LEU A 37 46.28 -13.15 15.96
N LEU A 38 45.03 -12.94 16.39
CA LEU A 38 43.88 -13.31 15.59
C LEU A 38 44.02 -12.62 14.22
N PRO A 39 43.91 -13.32 13.08
CA PRO A 39 43.86 -12.64 11.80
C PRO A 39 42.61 -11.77 11.79
N GLN A 40 42.80 -10.45 11.91
CA GLN A 40 41.84 -9.50 11.39
C GLN A 40 41.87 -9.65 9.87
N ASP A 41 41.07 -10.57 9.33
CA ASP A 41 40.79 -10.61 7.90
C ASP A 41 40.06 -9.32 7.53
N ARG A 42 40.84 -8.26 7.27
CA ARG A 42 40.36 -7.06 6.61
C ARG A 42 39.92 -7.49 5.22
N PHE A 43 38.61 -7.67 5.04
CA PHE A 43 38.00 -8.05 3.77
C PHE A 43 38.54 -7.17 2.64
N ARG A 44 39.31 -7.78 1.72
CA ARG A 44 39.79 -7.06 0.53
C ARG A 44 38.62 -6.92 -0.44
N LEU A 45 38.34 -5.69 -0.91
CA LEU A 45 37.23 -5.37 -1.82
C LEU A 45 37.08 -6.34 -3.02
N PRO A 46 38.15 -6.80 -3.70
CA PRO A 46 38.03 -7.76 -4.80
C PRO A 46 37.43 -9.09 -4.38
N GLU A 47 37.71 -9.55 -3.16
CA GLU A 47 37.23 -10.83 -2.64
C GLU A 47 35.72 -10.79 -2.38
N ILE A 48 35.19 -9.66 -1.91
CA ILE A 48 33.75 -9.43 -1.76
C ILE A 48 33.04 -9.46 -3.12
N LEU A 49 33.62 -8.82 -4.15
CA LEU A 49 33.07 -8.81 -5.51
C LEU A 49 32.95 -10.23 -6.09
N TYR A 50 34.00 -11.03 -5.96
CA TYR A 50 34.00 -12.44 -6.39
C TYR A 50 33.07 -13.32 -5.56
N ARG A 51 32.88 -13.01 -4.28
CA ARG A 51 32.05 -13.80 -3.37
C ARG A 51 30.55 -13.63 -3.64
N TYR A 52 30.14 -12.47 -4.15
CA TYR A 52 28.75 -12.06 -4.34
C TYR A 52 28.44 -11.46 -5.73
N PRO A 53 28.80 -12.11 -6.84
CA PRO A 53 28.76 -11.51 -8.18
C PRO A 53 27.35 -11.09 -8.61
N LEU A 54 26.33 -11.88 -8.26
CA LEU A 54 24.95 -11.61 -8.64
C LEU A 54 24.34 -10.43 -7.86
N VAL A 55 24.82 -10.16 -6.65
CA VAL A 55 24.40 -8.97 -5.88
C VAL A 55 24.88 -7.71 -6.59
N TRP A 56 26.16 -7.67 -6.96
CA TRP A 56 26.75 -6.52 -7.65
C TRP A 56 26.17 -6.32 -9.04
N ALA A 57 25.96 -7.42 -9.79
CA ALA A 57 25.30 -7.36 -11.10
C ALA A 57 23.90 -6.74 -10.99
N ALA A 58 23.10 -7.19 -10.02
CA ALA A 58 21.76 -6.65 -9.78
C ALA A 58 21.81 -5.17 -9.39
N LEU A 59 22.66 -4.79 -8.43
CA LEU A 59 22.78 -3.39 -7.98
C LEU A 59 23.18 -2.45 -9.13
N LEU A 60 24.16 -2.84 -9.96
CA LEU A 60 24.61 -2.05 -11.11
C LEU A 60 23.49 -1.91 -12.16
N ALA A 61 22.90 -3.02 -12.60
CA ALA A 61 21.84 -3.02 -13.62
C ALA A 61 20.62 -2.22 -13.18
N ILE A 62 20.18 -2.43 -11.92
CA ILE A 62 19.04 -1.73 -11.35
C ILE A 62 19.32 -0.24 -11.24
N SER A 63 20.48 0.15 -10.68
CA SER A 63 20.80 1.56 -10.45
C SER A 63 20.90 2.33 -11.77
N SER A 64 21.61 1.78 -12.76
CA SER A 64 21.75 2.43 -14.07
C SER A 64 20.44 2.48 -14.85
N GLY A 65 19.65 1.40 -14.81
CA GLY A 65 18.35 1.35 -15.49
C GLY A 65 17.31 2.25 -14.84
N ARG A 66 17.33 2.36 -13.52
CA ARG A 66 16.48 3.29 -12.77
C ARG A 66 16.84 4.75 -13.05
N LEU A 67 18.13 5.06 -13.12
CA LEU A 67 18.62 6.38 -13.49
C LEU A 67 18.14 6.77 -14.90
N ALA A 68 18.34 5.87 -15.88
CA ALA A 68 17.89 6.07 -17.25
C ALA A 68 16.36 6.22 -17.36
N TRP A 69 15.60 5.44 -16.60
CA TRP A 69 14.14 5.56 -16.55
C TRP A 69 13.68 6.87 -15.91
N HIS A 70 14.32 7.27 -14.79
CA HIS A 70 13.99 8.50 -14.06
C HIS A 70 14.25 9.76 -14.89
N PHE A 71 15.40 9.83 -15.57
CA PHE A 71 15.74 10.94 -16.46
C PHE A 71 15.14 10.80 -17.86
N GLN A 72 14.23 9.84 -18.07
CA GLN A 72 13.53 9.61 -19.34
C GLN A 72 14.47 9.53 -20.54
N LEU A 73 15.51 8.71 -20.45
CA LEU A 73 16.47 8.47 -21.53
C LEU A 73 15.81 7.71 -22.69
N THR A 74 15.08 8.42 -23.53
CA THR A 74 14.29 7.85 -24.65
C THR A 74 14.95 8.08 -26.01
N HIS A 75 15.97 8.94 -26.08
CA HIS A 75 16.58 9.32 -27.35
C HIS A 75 17.22 8.10 -28.04
N PRO A 76 16.84 7.77 -29.30
CA PRO A 76 17.30 6.55 -29.97
C PRO A 76 18.82 6.41 -30.02
N THR A 77 19.55 7.50 -30.28
CA THR A 77 21.03 7.46 -30.33
C THR A 77 21.64 7.12 -28.97
N ALA A 78 21.10 7.65 -27.88
CA ALA A 78 21.58 7.32 -26.53
C ALA A 78 21.34 5.85 -26.20
N LEU A 79 20.19 5.30 -26.59
CA LEU A 79 19.89 3.87 -26.42
C LEU A 79 20.86 3.01 -27.24
N TRP A 80 21.13 3.35 -28.49
CA TRP A 80 22.09 2.62 -29.32
C TRP A 80 23.52 2.71 -28.79
N LEU A 81 23.94 3.86 -28.24
CA LEU A 81 25.23 4.01 -27.57
C LEU A 81 25.34 3.11 -26.32
N CYS A 82 24.30 3.06 -25.49
CA CYS A 82 24.27 2.15 -24.34
C CYS A 82 24.35 0.68 -24.79
N ALA A 83 23.60 0.29 -25.82
CA ALA A 83 23.63 -1.07 -26.36
C ALA A 83 25.02 -1.43 -26.95
N GLY A 84 25.59 -0.53 -27.75
CA GLY A 84 26.93 -0.71 -28.33
C GLY A 84 28.02 -0.81 -27.27
N THR A 85 27.95 0.05 -26.23
CA THR A 85 28.87 0.00 -25.08
C THR A 85 28.75 -1.32 -24.34
N ALA A 86 27.52 -1.84 -24.13
CA ALA A 86 27.30 -3.12 -23.48
C ALA A 86 27.97 -4.27 -24.25
N VAL A 87 27.75 -4.33 -25.56
CA VAL A 87 28.35 -5.37 -26.43
C VAL A 87 29.88 -5.27 -26.45
N ALA A 88 30.43 -4.07 -26.66
CA ALA A 88 31.87 -3.86 -26.67
C ALA A 88 32.54 -4.26 -25.34
N ALA A 89 31.89 -3.94 -24.22
CA ALA A 89 32.37 -4.28 -22.89
C ALA A 89 32.28 -5.80 -22.59
N VAL A 90 31.29 -6.51 -23.13
CA VAL A 90 31.25 -7.99 -23.07
C VAL A 90 32.41 -8.59 -23.88
N VAL A 91 32.63 -8.13 -25.11
CA VAL A 91 33.74 -8.62 -25.96
C VAL A 91 35.09 -8.37 -25.28
N ALA A 92 35.27 -7.17 -24.70
CA ALA A 92 36.43 -6.83 -23.89
C ALA A 92 36.62 -7.76 -22.69
N SER A 93 35.56 -8.03 -21.91
CA SER A 93 35.66 -8.87 -20.72
C SER A 93 36.09 -10.30 -21.06
N MET A 94 35.60 -10.84 -22.19
CA MET A 94 35.98 -12.16 -22.70
C MET A 94 37.41 -12.18 -23.24
N ARG A 95 37.81 -11.15 -24.02
CA ARG A 95 39.16 -11.06 -24.61
C ARG A 95 40.26 -10.95 -23.56
N TRP A 96 39.97 -10.28 -22.44
CA TRP A 96 40.91 -10.09 -21.33
C TRP A 96 40.59 -10.95 -20.10
N ALA A 97 39.95 -12.11 -20.29
CA ALA A 97 39.64 -13.04 -19.20
C ALA A 97 40.88 -13.46 -18.38
N SER A 98 42.07 -13.46 -18.98
CA SER A 98 43.36 -13.70 -18.31
C SER A 98 43.80 -12.58 -17.35
N ARG A 99 43.17 -11.39 -17.44
CA ARG A 99 43.41 -10.23 -16.57
C ARG A 99 42.16 -9.98 -15.70
N PRO A 100 42.01 -10.68 -14.56
CA PRO A 100 40.75 -10.75 -13.82
C PRO A 100 40.17 -9.39 -13.40
N ARG A 101 41.01 -8.47 -12.95
CA ARG A 101 40.57 -7.11 -12.55
C ARG A 101 40.03 -6.31 -13.73
N PHE A 102 40.69 -6.41 -14.89
CA PHE A 102 40.26 -5.70 -16.10
C PHE A 102 38.98 -6.32 -16.66
N SER A 103 38.93 -7.66 -16.77
CA SER A 103 37.74 -8.39 -17.20
C SER A 103 36.51 -8.08 -16.32
N MET A 104 36.69 -8.01 -15.00
CA MET A 104 35.63 -7.65 -14.06
C MET A 104 35.16 -6.19 -14.22
N GLY A 105 36.08 -5.26 -14.46
CA GLY A 105 35.74 -3.86 -14.79
C GLY A 105 34.90 -3.76 -16.08
N CYS A 106 35.30 -4.46 -17.14
CA CYS A 106 34.53 -4.53 -18.38
C CYS A 106 33.16 -5.17 -18.18
N ALA A 107 33.06 -6.24 -17.39
CA ALA A 107 31.76 -6.86 -17.08
C ALA A 107 30.84 -5.90 -16.31
N ALA A 108 31.37 -5.12 -15.35
CA ALA A 108 30.60 -4.12 -14.63
C ALA A 108 30.06 -3.02 -15.57
N VAL A 109 30.89 -2.53 -16.49
CA VAL A 109 30.48 -1.57 -17.53
C VAL A 109 29.40 -2.16 -18.43
N ALA A 110 29.56 -3.40 -18.87
CA ALA A 110 28.57 -4.08 -19.70
C ALA A 110 27.20 -4.16 -19.02
N ILE A 111 27.18 -4.53 -17.74
CA ILE A 111 25.96 -4.64 -16.94
C ILE A 111 25.30 -3.28 -16.73
N ALA A 112 26.08 -2.25 -16.39
CA ALA A 112 25.56 -0.90 -16.21
C ALA A 112 25.00 -0.32 -17.52
N ALA A 113 25.71 -0.49 -18.64
CA ALA A 113 25.28 -0.03 -19.96
C ALA A 113 24.00 -0.76 -20.44
N PHE A 114 23.93 -2.08 -20.24
CA PHE A 114 22.71 -2.85 -20.50
C PHE A 114 21.55 -2.38 -19.62
N GLY A 115 21.80 -2.16 -18.32
CA GLY A 115 20.79 -1.64 -17.40
C GLY A 115 20.24 -0.30 -17.86
N ALA A 116 21.10 0.64 -18.27
CA ALA A 116 20.70 1.96 -18.77
C ALA A 116 19.89 1.86 -20.07
N TRP A 117 20.33 1.03 -21.01
CA TRP A 117 19.59 0.75 -22.25
C TRP A 117 18.19 0.18 -21.96
N TYR A 118 18.11 -0.83 -21.08
CA TYR A 118 16.85 -1.48 -20.73
C TYR A 118 15.91 -0.51 -19.99
N GLY A 119 16.47 0.30 -19.09
CA GLY A 119 15.80 1.40 -18.40
C GLY A 119 15.14 2.39 -19.34
N GLY A 120 15.92 2.95 -20.26
CA GLY A 120 15.46 3.93 -21.24
C GLY A 120 14.42 3.37 -22.23
N ARG A 121 14.62 2.13 -22.70
CA ARG A 121 13.64 1.43 -23.58
C ARG A 121 12.30 1.15 -22.87
N SER A 122 12.33 1.01 -21.55
CA SER A 122 11.14 0.74 -20.73
C SER A 122 10.37 2.00 -20.34
N VAL A 123 10.85 3.20 -20.70
CA VAL A 123 10.10 4.45 -20.51
C VAL A 123 8.88 4.42 -21.42
N PRO A 124 7.66 4.58 -20.89
CA PRO A 124 6.46 4.61 -21.72
C PRO A 124 6.51 5.77 -22.74
N PRO A 125 6.06 5.57 -23.99
CA PRO A 125 6.08 6.61 -25.01
C PRO A 125 5.15 7.78 -24.64
N SER A 126 5.60 9.01 -24.87
CA SER A 126 4.84 10.24 -24.58
C SER A 126 4.03 10.77 -25.77
N SER A 127 4.20 10.23 -26.98
CA SER A 127 3.78 10.90 -28.22
C SER A 127 2.62 10.26 -29.01
N ASP A 128 2.17 9.04 -28.74
CA ASP A 128 1.04 8.38 -29.47
C ASP A 128 0.00 7.74 -28.53
N ASP A 129 0.02 8.13 -27.26
CA ASP A 129 -0.77 7.48 -26.22
C ASP A 129 -2.23 7.98 -26.20
N LEU A 130 -3.15 7.05 -25.95
CA LEU A 130 -4.59 7.25 -25.74
C LEU A 130 -4.90 8.42 -24.79
N SER A 131 -3.95 8.78 -23.91
CA SER A 131 -4.04 9.93 -23.01
C SER A 131 -4.26 11.28 -23.68
N ARG A 132 -3.96 11.45 -24.98
CA ARG A 132 -4.31 12.68 -25.74
C ARG A 132 -5.80 12.89 -25.92
N TRP A 133 -6.57 11.80 -25.92
CA TRP A 133 -8.02 11.80 -26.11
C TRP A 133 -8.78 11.81 -24.78
N ALA A 134 -8.07 11.74 -23.65
CA ALA A 134 -8.66 11.69 -22.33
C ALA A 134 -8.54 13.06 -21.65
N SER A 135 -9.68 13.63 -21.26
CA SER A 135 -9.72 14.80 -20.39
C SER A 135 -9.63 14.39 -18.92
N ARG A 136 -9.50 15.37 -18.00
CA ARG A 136 -9.70 15.13 -16.55
C ARG A 136 -11.14 14.67 -16.26
N GLY A 137 -12.09 15.13 -17.06
CA GLY A 137 -13.49 14.73 -16.97
C GLY A 137 -13.78 13.40 -17.64
N ALA A 138 -14.97 12.87 -17.36
CA ALA A 138 -15.53 11.75 -18.10
C ALA A 138 -15.94 12.21 -19.51
N THR A 139 -15.31 11.66 -20.54
CA THR A 139 -15.68 11.91 -21.94
C THR A 139 -16.28 10.63 -22.53
N PRO A 140 -17.53 10.64 -23.03
CA PRO A 140 -18.14 9.46 -23.61
C PRO A 140 -17.41 9.09 -24.91
N VAL A 141 -16.97 7.84 -25.03
CA VAL A 141 -16.26 7.32 -26.20
C VAL A 141 -16.75 5.93 -26.56
N ALA A 142 -16.58 5.57 -27.84
CA ALA A 142 -16.58 4.18 -28.27
C ALA A 142 -15.15 3.77 -28.65
N MET A 143 -14.68 2.64 -28.14
CA MET A 143 -13.33 2.15 -28.41
C MET A 143 -13.31 0.68 -28.80
N ARG A 144 -12.29 0.30 -29.57
CA ARG A 144 -11.99 -1.08 -29.93
C ARG A 144 -10.62 -1.47 -29.41
N GLY A 145 -10.48 -2.73 -29.04
CA GLY A 145 -9.24 -3.25 -28.52
C GLY A 145 -9.34 -4.69 -28.04
N VAL A 146 -8.30 -5.12 -27.32
CA VAL A 146 -8.14 -6.50 -26.84
C VAL A 146 -8.03 -6.50 -25.32
N VAL A 147 -8.73 -7.44 -24.67
CA VAL A 147 -8.57 -7.69 -23.24
C VAL A 147 -7.20 -8.30 -22.97
N ALA A 148 -6.38 -7.62 -22.18
CA ALA A 148 -4.98 -7.95 -21.92
C ALA A 148 -4.74 -8.68 -20.60
N GLY A 149 -5.74 -8.75 -19.71
CA GLY A 149 -5.62 -9.34 -18.38
C GLY A 149 -6.87 -10.10 -17.94
N ALA A 150 -6.71 -10.97 -16.94
CA ALA A 150 -7.85 -11.64 -16.31
C ALA A 150 -8.71 -10.61 -15.56
N ALA A 151 -10.00 -10.90 -15.44
CA ALA A 151 -10.94 -10.10 -14.66
C ALA A 151 -10.50 -10.04 -13.18
N GLN A 152 -10.55 -8.85 -12.61
CA GLN A 152 -10.47 -8.64 -11.17
C GLN A 152 -11.85 -8.22 -10.67
N TRP A 153 -12.37 -8.94 -9.69
CA TRP A 153 -13.67 -8.65 -9.08
C TRP A 153 -13.47 -7.99 -7.73
N ARG A 154 -14.31 -7.01 -7.43
CA ARG A 154 -14.35 -6.34 -6.13
C ARG A 154 -15.79 -6.00 -5.75
N PRO A 155 -16.14 -5.96 -4.45
CA PRO A 155 -17.42 -5.44 -4.01
C PRO A 155 -17.64 -4.03 -4.55
N ASN A 156 -18.87 -3.70 -4.92
CA ASN A 156 -19.24 -2.35 -5.33
C ASN A 156 -19.44 -1.49 -4.07
N PRO A 157 -18.59 -0.48 -3.81
CA PRO A 157 -18.72 0.37 -2.62
C PRO A 157 -20.02 1.19 -2.60
N ASN A 158 -20.67 1.36 -3.74
CA ASN A 158 -21.89 2.15 -3.88
C ASN A 158 -23.15 1.30 -3.87
N TYR A 159 -23.04 -0.02 -3.69
CA TYR A 159 -24.19 -0.92 -3.64
C TYR A 159 -25.03 -0.65 -2.38
N ARG A 160 -26.34 -0.52 -2.56
CA ARG A 160 -27.32 -0.30 -1.50
C ARG A 160 -28.36 -1.43 -1.50
N ASP A 161 -28.97 -1.66 -0.33
CA ASP A 161 -30.07 -2.61 -0.22
C ASP A 161 -31.24 -2.17 -1.12
N GLY A 162 -31.61 -3.03 -2.07
CA GLY A 162 -32.61 -2.75 -3.11
C GLY A 162 -32.05 -2.52 -4.51
N ASP A 163 -30.73 -2.32 -4.65
CA ASP A 163 -30.07 -2.30 -5.97
C ASP A 163 -30.13 -3.68 -6.64
N GLU A 164 -30.04 -3.73 -7.97
CA GLU A 164 -29.99 -5.01 -8.69
C GLU A 164 -28.82 -5.87 -8.17
N PRO A 165 -29.03 -7.16 -7.84
CA PRO A 165 -27.99 -8.02 -7.26
C PRO A 165 -26.70 -8.09 -8.10
N GLY A 166 -26.81 -7.92 -9.42
CA GLY A 166 -25.68 -7.87 -10.33
C GLY A 166 -24.74 -6.69 -10.06
N SER A 167 -25.26 -5.56 -9.57
CA SER A 167 -24.52 -4.33 -9.29
C SER A 167 -23.69 -4.38 -8.00
N ALA A 168 -23.82 -5.43 -7.19
CA ALA A 168 -23.03 -5.66 -5.98
C ALA A 168 -21.52 -5.82 -6.24
N TRP A 169 -21.13 -5.98 -7.50
CA TRP A 169 -19.75 -6.18 -7.92
C TRP A 169 -19.32 -5.12 -8.92
N VAL A 170 -18.02 -4.86 -8.93
CA VAL A 170 -17.34 -4.13 -10.00
C VAL A 170 -16.28 -5.06 -10.59
N THR A 171 -16.24 -5.16 -11.91
CA THR A 171 -15.20 -5.89 -12.63
C THR A 171 -14.21 -4.92 -13.26
N GLU A 172 -12.91 -5.21 -13.10
CA GLU A 172 -11.82 -4.43 -13.69
C GLU A 172 -10.93 -5.32 -14.56
N TRP A 173 -10.54 -4.81 -15.74
CA TRP A 173 -9.60 -5.48 -16.64
C TRP A 173 -8.57 -4.52 -17.20
N ASP A 174 -7.42 -5.08 -17.57
CA ASP A 174 -6.49 -4.41 -18.47
C ASP A 174 -6.95 -4.57 -19.91
N PHE A 175 -6.97 -3.46 -20.64
CA PHE A 175 -7.39 -3.40 -22.04
C PHE A 175 -6.31 -2.72 -22.88
N LEU A 176 -6.07 -3.24 -24.08
CA LEU A 176 -5.19 -2.64 -25.07
C LEU A 176 -6.07 -2.04 -26.17
N CYS A 177 -6.18 -0.71 -26.17
CA CYS A 177 -6.89 0.02 -27.20
C CYS A 177 -6.12 -0.06 -28.53
N THR A 178 -6.86 -0.22 -29.63
CA THR A 178 -6.33 -0.19 -30.99
C THR A 178 -7.01 0.84 -31.88
N ALA A 179 -8.24 1.25 -31.53
CA ALA A 179 -8.96 2.31 -32.24
C ALA A 179 -9.97 2.98 -31.32
N LEU A 180 -10.23 4.27 -31.58
CA LEU A 180 -11.23 5.09 -30.91
C LEU A 180 -12.14 5.73 -31.96
N GLN A 181 -13.42 5.88 -31.64
CA GLN A 181 -14.39 6.53 -32.53
C GLN A 181 -14.48 8.02 -32.19
N ASP A 182 -14.22 8.87 -33.18
CA ASP A 182 -14.34 10.32 -33.09
C ASP A 182 -15.20 10.84 -34.26
N GLY A 183 -16.24 11.62 -33.98
CA GLY A 183 -17.18 12.12 -35.00
C GLY A 183 -17.80 11.03 -35.89
N GLY A 184 -17.97 9.82 -35.37
CA GLY A 184 -18.47 8.65 -36.11
C GLY A 184 -17.42 7.87 -36.91
N LYS A 185 -16.20 8.40 -37.10
CA LYS A 185 -15.09 7.74 -37.79
C LYS A 185 -14.17 7.02 -36.80
N TRP A 186 -13.64 5.87 -37.20
CA TRP A 186 -12.66 5.13 -36.39
C TRP A 186 -11.26 5.62 -36.70
N SER A 187 -10.59 6.17 -35.69
CA SER A 187 -9.20 6.61 -35.74
C SER A 187 -8.31 5.60 -35.00
N SER A 188 -7.08 5.41 -35.47
CA SER A 188 -6.12 4.56 -34.77
C SER A 188 -5.71 5.24 -33.46
N ALA A 189 -5.86 4.53 -32.35
CA ALA A 189 -5.47 4.97 -31.02
C ALA A 189 -4.87 3.77 -30.29
N ALA A 190 -3.62 3.89 -29.84
CA ALA A 190 -2.92 2.84 -29.14
C ALA A 190 -2.68 3.25 -27.69
N GLY A 191 -2.94 2.34 -26.76
CA GLY A 191 -2.70 2.60 -25.35
C GLY A 191 -3.22 1.48 -24.47
N ARG A 192 -2.56 1.28 -23.33
CA ARG A 192 -3.07 0.38 -22.29
C ARG A 192 -3.90 1.20 -21.31
N LEU A 193 -5.10 0.72 -21.01
CA LEU A 193 -5.97 1.32 -20.01
C LEU A 193 -6.59 0.27 -19.10
N SER A 194 -7.15 0.74 -17.99
CA SER A 194 -8.04 -0.06 -17.14
C SER A 194 -9.48 0.20 -17.54
N ILE A 195 -10.27 -0.85 -17.75
CA ILE A 195 -11.74 -0.75 -17.90
C ILE A 195 -12.37 -1.18 -16.59
N ARG A 196 -13.23 -0.32 -16.04
CA ARG A 196 -14.07 -0.62 -14.88
C ARG A 196 -15.52 -0.74 -15.30
N CYS A 197 -16.15 -1.87 -15.02
CA CYS A 197 -17.56 -2.14 -15.30
C CYS A 197 -18.30 -2.44 -14.00
N VAL A 198 -19.47 -1.83 -13.79
CA VAL A 198 -20.40 -2.31 -12.74
C VAL A 198 -21.00 -3.65 -13.20
N GLY A 199 -21.07 -4.62 -12.31
CA GLY A 199 -21.42 -6.01 -12.62
C GLY A 199 -20.29 -7.02 -12.32
N ARG A 200 -20.64 -8.26 -11.95
CA ARG A 200 -19.69 -9.40 -11.91
C ARG A 200 -19.61 -10.07 -13.28
N VAL A 201 -18.70 -9.61 -14.12
CA VAL A 201 -18.55 -10.09 -15.50
C VAL A 201 -17.54 -11.23 -15.55
N THR A 202 -17.98 -12.40 -16.00
CA THR A 202 -17.14 -13.63 -16.07
C THR A 202 -16.98 -14.20 -17.47
N ALA A 203 -17.77 -13.74 -18.44
CA ALA A 203 -17.78 -14.24 -19.81
C ALA A 203 -16.59 -13.70 -20.65
N ILE A 204 -16.10 -12.51 -20.31
CA ILE A 204 -14.99 -11.84 -20.99
C ILE A 204 -13.66 -12.40 -20.48
N LEU A 205 -12.79 -12.82 -21.41
CA LEU A 205 -11.49 -13.42 -21.14
C LEU A 205 -10.37 -12.71 -21.91
N PRO A 206 -9.09 -12.87 -21.48
CA PRO A 206 -7.95 -12.38 -22.24
C PRO A 206 -7.98 -12.84 -23.70
N GLY A 207 -7.59 -11.93 -24.59
CA GLY A 207 -7.63 -12.11 -26.04
C GLY A 207 -8.96 -11.78 -26.69
N ASP A 208 -10.05 -11.55 -25.94
CA ASP A 208 -11.31 -11.11 -26.54
C ASP A 208 -11.14 -9.71 -27.16
N ARG A 209 -11.49 -9.60 -28.44
CA ARG A 209 -11.59 -8.32 -29.16
C ARG A 209 -12.95 -7.73 -28.85
N LEU A 210 -12.97 -6.56 -28.24
CA LEU A 210 -14.20 -5.91 -27.81
C LEU A 210 -14.34 -4.53 -28.45
N GLN A 211 -15.58 -4.17 -28.74
CA GLN A 211 -16.02 -2.78 -28.84
C GLN A 211 -16.67 -2.42 -27.50
N VAL A 212 -16.28 -1.29 -26.92
CA VAL A 212 -16.75 -0.84 -25.61
C VAL A 212 -17.22 0.60 -25.73
N HIS A 213 -18.40 0.86 -25.16
CA HIS A 213 -18.95 2.21 -24.98
C HIS A 213 -18.81 2.61 -23.52
N GLY A 214 -18.34 3.81 -23.23
CA GLY A 214 -18.20 4.27 -21.85
C GLY A 214 -17.45 5.59 -21.74
N ASP A 215 -17.19 5.99 -20.50
CA ASP A 215 -16.59 7.28 -20.18
C ASP A 215 -15.08 7.14 -19.99
N LEU A 216 -14.31 7.73 -20.90
CA LEU A 216 -12.86 7.80 -20.86
C LEU A 216 -12.43 8.98 -20.01
N SER A 217 -11.49 8.74 -19.10
CA SER A 217 -10.88 9.77 -18.26
C SER A 217 -9.39 9.52 -18.09
N ARG A 218 -8.64 10.59 -17.83
CA ARG A 218 -7.23 10.50 -17.45
C ARG A 218 -7.12 10.05 -16.00
N ILE A 219 -6.05 9.31 -15.68
CA ILE A 219 -5.72 9.01 -14.28
C ILE A 219 -4.93 10.21 -13.74
N ASP A 220 -5.60 11.03 -12.92
CA ASP A 220 -5.01 12.25 -12.35
C ASP A 220 -4.11 11.98 -11.14
N PRO A 221 -3.09 12.85 -10.92
CA PRO A 221 -2.31 12.85 -9.69
C PRO A 221 -3.19 13.20 -8.47
N PRO A 222 -2.72 12.92 -7.24
CA PRO A 222 -3.51 13.18 -6.05
C PRO A 222 -3.73 14.69 -5.86
N THR A 223 -4.97 15.06 -5.59
CA THR A 223 -5.43 16.43 -5.35
C THR A 223 -5.26 16.86 -3.89
N ASN A 224 -5.06 15.92 -2.97
CA ASN A 224 -4.73 16.18 -1.57
C ASN A 224 -3.27 15.87 -1.25
N PRO A 225 -2.68 16.56 -0.25
CA PRO A 225 -1.41 16.13 0.34
C PRO A 225 -1.52 14.70 0.88
N GLY A 226 -0.45 13.91 0.75
CA GLY A 226 -0.43 12.52 1.23
C GLY A 226 -1.28 11.51 0.45
N GLY A 227 -2.13 11.97 -0.48
CA GLY A 227 -2.93 11.08 -1.32
C GLY A 227 -2.07 10.10 -2.11
N PHE A 228 -2.53 8.85 -2.24
CA PHE A 228 -1.81 7.84 -3.02
C PHE A 228 -1.77 8.24 -4.50
N ASP A 229 -0.57 8.33 -5.08
CA ASP A 229 -0.41 8.73 -6.48
C ASP A 229 -0.74 7.57 -7.45
N PHE A 230 -2.03 7.39 -7.69
CA PHE A 230 -2.54 6.42 -8.66
C PHE A 230 -2.04 6.71 -10.07
N ALA A 231 -1.81 7.97 -10.44
CA ALA A 231 -1.28 8.30 -11.75
C ALA A 231 0.15 7.81 -11.90
N ALA A 232 1.06 8.09 -10.96
CA ALA A 232 2.42 7.57 -10.99
C ALA A 232 2.46 6.04 -10.93
N TYR A 233 1.63 5.42 -10.07
CA TYR A 233 1.53 3.97 -9.98
C TYR A 233 1.10 3.33 -11.31
N ASN A 234 0.06 3.85 -11.96
CA ASN A 234 -0.43 3.33 -13.24
C ASN A 234 0.52 3.64 -14.40
N ARG A 235 1.19 4.80 -14.40
CA ARG A 235 2.24 5.15 -15.38
C ARG A 235 3.39 4.16 -15.40
N ARG A 236 3.81 3.66 -14.22
CA ARG A 236 4.80 2.57 -14.12
C ARG A 236 4.33 1.25 -14.75
N GLN A 237 3.03 1.07 -14.96
CA GLN A 237 2.43 -0.07 -15.67
C GLN A 237 2.10 0.24 -17.14
N GLY A 238 2.44 1.43 -17.62
CA GLY A 238 2.09 1.91 -18.97
C GLY A 238 0.60 2.25 -19.14
N LYS A 239 -0.12 2.52 -18.04
CA LYS A 239 -1.54 2.88 -18.03
C LYS A 239 -1.69 4.36 -17.69
N PHE A 240 -2.31 5.12 -18.59
CA PHE A 240 -2.49 6.57 -18.42
C PHE A 240 -3.95 6.99 -18.30
N THR A 241 -4.86 6.14 -18.77
CA THR A 241 -6.29 6.41 -18.83
C THR A 241 -7.09 5.27 -18.21
N ARG A 242 -8.35 5.56 -17.87
CA ARG A 242 -9.34 4.59 -17.42
C ARG A 242 -10.64 4.82 -18.17
N LEU A 243 -11.31 3.73 -18.52
CA LEU A 243 -12.67 3.75 -19.05
C LEU A 243 -13.64 3.24 -17.98
N ARG A 244 -14.74 3.95 -17.76
CA ARG A 244 -15.87 3.51 -16.95
C ARG A 244 -17.01 3.06 -17.85
N ALA A 245 -17.55 1.87 -17.59
CA ALA A 245 -18.80 1.38 -18.13
C ALA A 245 -19.75 1.09 -16.97
N ASP A 246 -21.01 1.46 -17.11
CA ASP A 246 -22.02 1.26 -16.07
C ASP A 246 -22.75 -0.08 -16.22
N SER A 247 -22.67 -0.75 -17.37
CA SER A 247 -23.29 -2.07 -17.57
C SER A 247 -22.50 -2.98 -18.52
N PRO A 248 -22.57 -4.32 -18.32
CA PRO A 248 -22.01 -5.30 -19.26
C PRO A 248 -22.63 -5.24 -20.66
N SER A 249 -23.81 -4.63 -20.84
CA SER A 249 -24.45 -4.44 -22.15
C SER A 249 -23.67 -3.50 -23.07
N GLN A 250 -22.78 -2.66 -22.51
CA GLN A 250 -21.93 -1.74 -23.27
C GLN A 250 -20.72 -2.41 -23.95
N PHE A 251 -20.63 -3.73 -23.86
CA PHE A 251 -19.55 -4.53 -24.43
C PHE A 251 -20.07 -5.39 -25.59
N SER A 252 -19.47 -5.23 -26.77
CA SER A 252 -19.75 -6.08 -27.94
C SER A 252 -18.51 -6.87 -28.33
N ARG A 253 -18.63 -8.19 -28.47
CA ARG A 253 -17.50 -9.06 -28.81
C ARG A 253 -17.33 -9.17 -30.32
N LEU A 254 -16.16 -8.78 -30.80
CA LEU A 254 -15.80 -8.78 -32.22
C LEU A 254 -15.00 -10.02 -32.64
N GLY A 255 -14.40 -10.74 -31.69
CA GLY A 255 -13.62 -11.94 -31.99
C GLY A 255 -12.64 -12.31 -30.88
N VAL A 256 -11.68 -13.19 -31.20
CA VAL A 256 -10.63 -13.64 -30.28
C VAL A 256 -9.28 -13.59 -30.98
N ASP A 257 -8.28 -13.06 -30.29
CA ASP A 257 -6.89 -13.03 -30.75
C ASP A 257 -6.13 -14.24 -30.18
N SER A 258 -5.67 -15.13 -31.06
CA SER A 258 -5.01 -16.39 -30.70
C SER A 258 -3.66 -16.19 -29.99
N ARG A 259 -3.02 -15.03 -30.14
CA ARG A 259 -1.74 -14.72 -29.45
C ARG A 259 -1.87 -14.73 -27.93
N TRP A 260 -3.09 -14.58 -27.41
CA TRP A 260 -3.40 -14.56 -25.98
C TRP A 260 -3.79 -15.93 -25.42
N TRP A 261 -3.56 -17.03 -26.16
CA TRP A 261 -3.99 -18.37 -25.78
C TRP A 261 -3.56 -18.75 -24.35
N TRP A 262 -2.31 -18.53 -23.98
CA TRP A 262 -1.80 -18.83 -22.63
C TRP A 262 -2.51 -18.03 -21.54
N SER A 263 -2.63 -16.71 -21.69
CA SER A 263 -3.35 -15.85 -20.74
C SER A 263 -4.82 -16.23 -20.64
N ARG A 264 -5.43 -16.67 -21.74
CA ARG A 264 -6.80 -17.15 -21.79
C ARG A 264 -7.00 -18.46 -21.03
N GLN A 265 -6.11 -19.45 -21.22
CA GLN A 265 -6.20 -20.70 -20.45
C GLN A 265 -5.98 -20.45 -18.96
N ARG A 266 -5.00 -19.62 -18.61
CA ARG A 266 -4.79 -19.19 -17.23
C ARG A 266 -6.06 -18.58 -16.65
N ALA A 267 -6.70 -17.62 -17.33
CA ALA A 267 -7.91 -16.98 -16.84
C ALA A 267 -9.08 -17.97 -16.65
N ARG A 268 -9.17 -19.01 -17.50
CA ARG A 268 -10.14 -20.11 -17.31
C ARG A 268 -9.86 -20.90 -16.03
N VAL A 269 -8.61 -21.26 -15.78
CA VAL A 269 -8.20 -21.96 -14.55
C VAL A 269 -8.49 -21.09 -13.32
N VAL A 270 -8.11 -19.81 -13.34
CA VAL A 270 -8.37 -18.86 -12.25
C VAL A 270 -9.88 -18.74 -11.99
N ARG A 271 -10.70 -18.57 -13.04
CA ARG A 271 -12.16 -18.51 -12.91
C ARG A 271 -12.72 -19.81 -12.33
N TRP A 272 -12.21 -20.95 -12.76
CA TRP A 272 -12.67 -22.24 -12.27
C TRP A 272 -12.29 -22.46 -10.79
N VAL A 273 -11.07 -22.08 -10.38
CA VAL A 273 -10.66 -22.11 -8.96
C VAL A 273 -11.52 -21.15 -8.14
N ASP A 274 -11.71 -19.90 -8.59
CA ASP A 274 -12.54 -18.89 -7.92
C ASP A 274 -13.96 -19.41 -7.66
N GLN A 275 -14.58 -20.03 -8.66
CA GLN A 275 -15.91 -20.63 -8.56
C GLN A 275 -15.96 -21.77 -7.55
N ASN A 276 -14.95 -22.64 -7.52
CA ASN A 276 -14.90 -23.74 -6.54
C ASN A 276 -14.72 -23.23 -5.11
N LEU A 277 -13.89 -22.21 -4.91
CA LEU A 277 -13.71 -21.58 -3.60
C LEU A 277 -15.02 -20.97 -3.10
N HIS A 278 -15.70 -20.17 -3.93
CA HIS A 278 -16.99 -19.55 -3.57
C HIS A 278 -18.10 -20.55 -3.28
N ARG A 279 -18.08 -21.73 -3.91
CA ARG A 279 -19.11 -22.76 -3.71
C ARG A 279 -18.86 -23.65 -2.49
N ARG A 280 -17.60 -23.82 -2.06
CA ARG A 280 -17.21 -24.91 -1.14
C ARG A 280 -16.49 -24.43 0.12
N VAL A 281 -16.01 -23.19 0.15
CA VAL A 281 -15.45 -22.59 1.36
C VAL A 281 -16.61 -22.07 2.22
N ILE A 282 -16.72 -22.63 3.43
CA ILE A 282 -17.75 -22.29 4.42
C ILE A 282 -17.41 -20.99 5.18
N TRP A 283 -18.33 -20.52 6.03
CA TRP A 283 -18.18 -19.31 6.88
C TRP A 283 -17.97 -18.00 6.13
N GLN A 284 -18.45 -17.90 4.88
CA GLN A 284 -18.30 -16.71 4.03
C GLN A 284 -16.84 -16.30 3.77
N GLN A 285 -15.86 -17.17 4.04
CA GLN A 285 -14.42 -16.90 3.89
C GLN A 285 -13.91 -17.04 2.44
N ALA A 286 -14.80 -17.17 1.46
CA ALA A 286 -14.44 -17.37 0.07
C ALA A 286 -13.60 -16.21 -0.52
N PRO A 287 -13.88 -14.91 -0.24
CA PRO A 287 -13.03 -13.81 -0.69
C PRO A 287 -11.61 -13.89 -0.13
N LEU A 288 -11.47 -14.24 1.15
CA LEU A 288 -10.17 -14.42 1.81
C LEU A 288 -9.41 -15.63 1.23
N ALA A 289 -10.11 -16.72 0.92
CA ALA A 289 -9.54 -17.87 0.23
C ALA A 289 -9.09 -17.52 -1.19
N ALA A 290 -9.88 -16.72 -1.93
CA ALA A 290 -9.52 -16.23 -3.26
C ALA A 290 -8.29 -15.31 -3.21
N ALA A 291 -8.19 -14.44 -2.20
CA ALA A 291 -7.00 -13.63 -1.96
C ALA A 291 -5.75 -14.50 -1.72
N LEU A 292 -5.88 -15.56 -0.91
CA LEU A 292 -4.79 -16.46 -0.53
C LEU A 292 -4.32 -17.38 -1.67
N VAL A 293 -5.27 -17.97 -2.41
CA VAL A 293 -4.99 -19.02 -3.41
C VAL A 293 -4.68 -18.45 -4.80
N ILE A 294 -5.47 -17.47 -5.25
CA ILE A 294 -5.40 -16.92 -6.62
C ILE A 294 -5.01 -15.44 -6.67
N GLY A 295 -4.89 -14.77 -5.52
CA GLY A 295 -4.33 -13.42 -5.41
C GLY A 295 -5.33 -12.30 -5.60
N GLN A 296 -6.63 -12.60 -5.54
CA GLN A 296 -7.72 -11.64 -5.72
C GLN A 296 -8.08 -10.92 -4.42
N ARG A 297 -7.12 -10.18 -3.86
CA ARG A 297 -7.31 -9.41 -2.62
C ARG A 297 -8.42 -8.35 -2.70
N GLN A 298 -8.78 -7.91 -3.91
CA GLN A 298 -9.81 -6.91 -4.14
C GLN A 298 -11.22 -7.40 -3.78
N GLN A 299 -11.40 -8.72 -3.63
CA GLN A 299 -12.67 -9.31 -3.19
C GLN A 299 -12.90 -9.19 -1.68
N VAL A 300 -11.83 -9.03 -0.89
CA VAL A 300 -11.91 -9.00 0.58
C VAL A 300 -12.51 -7.68 1.03
N ASP A 301 -13.43 -7.74 1.98
CA ASP A 301 -14.12 -6.57 2.49
C ASP A 301 -13.15 -5.60 3.17
N TRP A 302 -13.54 -4.34 3.17
CA TRP A 302 -12.66 -3.28 3.64
C TRP A 302 -12.40 -3.36 5.15
N GLU A 303 -13.39 -3.78 5.93
CA GLU A 303 -13.29 -3.96 7.38
C GLU A 303 -12.22 -5.01 7.73
N ASP A 304 -12.26 -6.19 7.10
CA ASP A 304 -11.22 -7.22 7.23
C ASP A 304 -9.83 -6.68 6.87
N GLN A 305 -9.73 -5.89 5.79
CA GLN A 305 -8.46 -5.25 5.40
C GLN A 305 -7.94 -4.27 6.46
N GLN A 306 -8.84 -3.58 7.17
CA GLN A 306 -8.48 -2.67 8.26
C GLN A 306 -7.92 -3.42 9.46
N GLU A 307 -8.59 -4.48 9.92
CA GLU A 307 -8.12 -5.28 11.05
C GLU A 307 -6.76 -5.94 10.75
N LEU A 308 -6.59 -6.45 9.53
CA LEU A 308 -5.31 -7.01 9.06
C LEU A 308 -4.21 -5.93 8.98
N MET A 309 -4.56 -4.69 8.62
CA MET A 309 -3.62 -3.57 8.64
C MET A 309 -3.23 -3.18 10.06
N ALA A 310 -4.21 -3.02 10.95
CA ALA A 310 -4.01 -2.65 12.36
C ALA A 310 -3.12 -3.67 13.09
N THR A 311 -3.31 -4.95 12.83
CA THR A 311 -2.53 -6.03 13.46
C THR A 311 -1.19 -6.35 12.77
N GLY A 312 -0.86 -5.66 11.67
CA GLY A 312 0.38 -5.91 10.91
C GLY A 312 0.37 -7.20 10.07
N THR A 313 -0.80 -7.83 9.90
CA THR A 313 -0.99 -9.10 9.18
C THR A 313 -1.49 -8.91 7.74
N LEU A 314 -1.61 -7.68 7.23
CA LEU A 314 -2.02 -7.36 5.85
C LEU A 314 -1.19 -8.08 4.77
N HIS A 315 0.05 -8.46 5.09
CA HIS A 315 0.92 -9.26 4.24
C HIS A 315 0.37 -10.67 3.95
N MET A 316 -0.69 -11.12 4.62
CA MET A 316 -1.43 -12.34 4.33
C MET A 316 -2.32 -12.20 3.09
N LEU A 317 -2.98 -11.04 2.90
CA LEU A 317 -3.79 -10.77 1.71
C LEU A 317 -2.96 -10.56 0.45
N ALA A 318 -1.76 -10.00 0.62
CA ALA A 318 -0.81 -9.91 -0.46
C ALA A 318 -0.11 -11.27 -0.59
N ILE A 319 -0.35 -12.03 -1.66
CA ILE A 319 0.40 -13.28 -1.88
C ILE A 319 1.90 -13.01 -1.77
N SER A 320 2.45 -13.42 -0.64
CA SER A 320 3.82 -13.24 -0.22
C SER A 320 4.69 -14.44 -0.63
N GLY A 321 6.00 -14.31 -0.44
CA GLY A 321 6.93 -15.42 -0.65
C GLY A 321 6.68 -16.60 0.30
N MET A 322 6.15 -16.34 1.50
CA MET A 322 5.84 -17.38 2.49
C MET A 322 4.79 -18.37 1.96
N HIS A 323 3.80 -17.93 1.18
CA HIS A 323 2.82 -18.85 0.59
C HIS A 323 3.49 -19.82 -0.39
N VAL A 324 4.44 -19.35 -1.21
CA VAL A 324 5.23 -20.22 -2.09
C VAL A 324 6.09 -21.19 -1.28
N GLU A 325 6.68 -20.74 -0.18
CA GLU A 325 7.48 -21.58 0.73
C GLU A 325 6.63 -22.68 1.38
N ILE A 326 5.40 -22.35 1.82
CA ILE A 326 4.43 -23.32 2.35
C ILE A 326 4.09 -24.37 1.29
N VAL A 327 3.79 -23.94 0.06
CA VAL A 327 3.50 -24.86 -1.07
C VAL A 327 4.71 -25.74 -1.36
N ALA A 328 5.90 -25.16 -1.47
CA ALA A 328 7.14 -25.91 -1.72
C ALA A 328 7.43 -26.91 -0.60
N TRP A 329 7.20 -26.53 0.67
CA TRP A 329 7.36 -27.39 1.82
C TRP A 329 6.36 -28.55 1.82
N ALA A 330 5.09 -28.31 1.50
CA ALA A 330 4.09 -29.36 1.39
C ALA A 330 4.45 -30.39 0.30
N VAL A 331 4.91 -29.91 -0.86
CA VAL A 331 5.39 -30.80 -1.95
C VAL A 331 6.65 -31.56 -1.52
N LEU A 332 7.56 -30.92 -0.81
CA LEU A 332 8.75 -31.55 -0.25
C LEU A 332 8.39 -32.70 0.71
N VAL A 333 7.42 -32.49 1.60
CA VAL A 333 6.92 -33.53 2.50
C VAL A 333 6.32 -34.68 1.68
N ALA A 334 5.49 -34.39 0.69
CA ALA A 334 4.91 -35.40 -0.20
C ALA A 334 5.99 -36.21 -0.95
N CYS A 335 7.00 -35.55 -1.53
CA CYS A 335 8.14 -36.22 -2.15
C CYS A 335 8.86 -37.16 -1.17
N THR A 336 9.04 -36.72 0.08
CA THR A 336 9.71 -37.51 1.12
C THR A 336 8.90 -38.75 1.48
N LEU A 337 7.57 -38.61 1.62
CA LEU A 337 6.66 -39.73 1.86
C LEU A 337 6.65 -40.73 0.69
N MET A 338 6.71 -40.23 -0.54
CA MET A 338 6.78 -41.04 -1.77
C MET A 338 8.19 -41.56 -2.08
N ARG A 339 9.19 -41.24 -1.25
CA ARG A 339 10.61 -41.56 -1.49
C ARG A 339 11.13 -41.09 -2.86
N LEU A 340 10.60 -39.97 -3.34
CA LEU A 340 11.01 -39.36 -4.59
C LEU A 340 12.27 -38.49 -4.35
N GLU A 341 13.34 -38.81 -5.07
CA GLU A 341 14.65 -38.17 -4.92
C GLU A 341 15.18 -37.60 -6.25
N GLY A 342 16.31 -36.88 -6.18
CA GLY A 342 17.02 -36.39 -7.36
C GLY A 342 16.19 -35.50 -8.28
N SER A 343 16.24 -35.80 -9.58
CA SER A 343 15.60 -35.00 -10.64
C SER A 343 14.08 -35.05 -10.58
N GLY A 344 13.47 -36.17 -10.19
CA GLY A 344 12.02 -36.30 -10.06
C GLY A 344 11.44 -35.37 -9.00
N ARG A 345 12.10 -35.30 -7.84
CA ARG A 345 11.77 -34.35 -6.77
C ARG A 345 11.89 -32.89 -7.25
N PHE A 346 13.00 -32.55 -7.91
CA PHE A 346 13.22 -31.21 -8.45
C PHE A 346 12.12 -30.83 -9.45
N ALA A 347 11.82 -31.72 -10.41
CA ALA A 347 10.81 -31.50 -11.43
C ALA A 347 9.43 -31.27 -10.81
N LEU A 348 9.05 -32.06 -9.78
CA LEU A 348 7.76 -31.91 -9.11
C LEU A 348 7.66 -30.58 -8.35
N ILE A 349 8.68 -30.24 -7.54
CA ILE A 349 8.69 -28.97 -6.79
C ILE A 349 8.66 -27.77 -7.75
N ALA A 350 9.50 -27.77 -8.79
CA ALA A 350 9.54 -26.69 -9.77
C ALA A 350 8.20 -26.55 -10.51
N THR A 351 7.60 -27.66 -10.93
CA THR A 351 6.31 -27.65 -11.64
C THR A 351 5.19 -27.09 -10.78
N ILE A 352 5.05 -27.55 -9.54
CA ILE A 352 3.99 -27.07 -8.63
C ILE A 352 4.21 -25.61 -8.25
N CYS A 353 5.45 -25.19 -7.98
CA CYS A 353 5.76 -23.79 -7.67
C CYS A 353 5.48 -22.86 -8.86
N LEU A 354 5.84 -23.26 -10.08
CA LEU A 354 5.53 -22.51 -11.31
C LEU A 354 4.03 -22.46 -11.57
N PHE A 355 3.31 -23.57 -11.37
CA PHE A 355 1.86 -23.61 -11.47
C PHE A 355 1.19 -22.65 -10.48
N TYR A 356 1.62 -22.68 -9.20
CA TYR A 356 1.12 -21.74 -8.20
C TYR A 356 1.45 -20.28 -8.57
N ALA A 357 2.64 -20.02 -9.10
CA ALA A 357 3.02 -18.69 -9.57
C ALA A 357 2.09 -18.18 -10.68
N LEU A 358 1.75 -19.04 -11.65
CA LEU A 358 0.81 -18.72 -12.71
C LEU A 358 -0.60 -18.49 -12.17
N LEU A 359 -1.03 -19.27 -11.19
CA LEU A 359 -2.33 -19.10 -10.54
C LEU A 359 -2.41 -17.74 -9.81
N ALA A 360 -1.37 -17.40 -9.04
CA ALA A 360 -1.21 -16.20 -8.23
C ALA A 360 -0.80 -14.92 -9.00
N ASP A 361 -1.01 -14.88 -10.32
CA ASP A 361 -0.72 -13.73 -11.21
C ASP A 361 0.77 -13.34 -11.30
N ALA A 362 1.68 -14.23 -10.91
CA ALA A 362 3.13 -14.04 -10.93
C ALA A 362 3.58 -12.68 -10.35
N LYS A 363 2.95 -12.27 -9.23
CA LYS A 363 3.31 -11.04 -8.52
C LYS A 363 4.79 -11.07 -8.10
N PRO A 364 5.48 -9.92 -8.01
CA PRO A 364 6.92 -9.90 -7.73
C PRO A 364 7.39 -10.70 -6.50
N PRO A 365 6.70 -10.68 -5.34
CA PRO A 365 7.08 -11.51 -4.20
C PRO A 365 7.00 -13.02 -4.47
N VAL A 366 6.03 -13.45 -5.28
CA VAL A 366 5.83 -14.85 -5.69
C VAL A 366 6.96 -15.27 -6.62
N VAL A 367 7.24 -14.48 -7.66
CA VAL A 367 8.32 -14.77 -8.61
C VAL A 367 9.67 -14.89 -7.89
N ARG A 368 9.99 -13.96 -6.98
CA ARG A 368 11.21 -14.04 -6.17
C ARG A 368 11.26 -15.36 -5.40
N ALA A 369 10.20 -15.72 -4.69
CA ALA A 369 10.20 -16.95 -3.88
C ALA A 369 10.35 -18.21 -4.76
N VAL A 370 9.67 -18.27 -5.91
CA VAL A 370 9.81 -19.36 -6.88
C VAL A 370 11.24 -19.45 -7.41
N VAL A 371 11.87 -18.32 -7.75
CA VAL A 371 13.28 -18.28 -8.17
C VAL A 371 14.19 -18.82 -7.06
N LEU A 372 13.98 -18.40 -5.81
CA LEU A 372 14.76 -18.86 -4.67
C LEU A 372 14.61 -20.37 -4.46
N VAL A 373 13.39 -20.89 -4.47
CA VAL A 373 13.09 -22.33 -4.29
C VAL A 373 13.70 -23.15 -5.42
N ILE A 374 13.46 -22.78 -6.68
CA ILE A 374 13.96 -23.52 -7.84
C ILE A 374 15.48 -23.49 -7.89
N ALA A 375 16.11 -22.32 -7.70
CA ALA A 375 17.56 -22.21 -7.72
C ALA A 375 18.22 -22.97 -6.55
N PHE A 376 17.57 -22.99 -5.39
CA PHE A 376 18.03 -23.77 -4.24
C PHE A 376 17.96 -25.28 -4.50
N GLU A 377 16.81 -25.80 -4.96
CA GLU A 377 16.66 -27.23 -5.27
C GLU A 377 17.53 -27.64 -6.47
N TYR A 378 17.71 -26.78 -7.47
CA TYR A 378 18.60 -27.03 -8.60
C TYR A 378 20.07 -27.14 -8.15
N ALA A 379 20.52 -26.26 -7.26
CA ALA A 379 21.87 -26.34 -6.73
C ALA A 379 22.07 -27.58 -5.84
N ARG A 380 21.05 -27.97 -5.07
CA ARG A 380 21.03 -29.22 -4.32
C ARG A 380 21.17 -30.43 -5.26
N LEU A 381 20.45 -30.44 -6.39
CA LEU A 381 20.55 -31.50 -7.41
C LEU A 381 21.99 -31.62 -7.95
N LEU A 382 22.70 -30.51 -8.10
CA LEU A 382 24.10 -30.46 -8.54
C LEU A 382 25.12 -30.70 -7.41
N GLY A 383 24.67 -30.94 -6.17
CA GLY A 383 25.56 -31.04 -5.00
C GLY A 383 26.33 -29.76 -4.68
N ARG A 384 25.85 -28.59 -5.15
CA ARG A 384 26.51 -27.28 -4.96
C ARG A 384 25.94 -26.54 -3.76
N ARG A 385 26.83 -25.87 -3.02
CA ARG A 385 26.42 -24.96 -1.93
C ARG A 385 25.93 -23.64 -2.51
N THR A 386 24.74 -23.20 -2.11
CA THR A 386 24.20 -21.88 -2.45
C THR A 386 24.46 -20.87 -1.35
N ARG A 387 24.53 -19.61 -1.73
CA ARG A 387 24.53 -18.48 -0.81
C ARG A 387 23.25 -17.69 -1.03
N LEU A 388 22.47 -17.47 0.04
CA LEU A 388 21.20 -16.76 -0.01
C LEU A 388 21.34 -15.38 -0.68
N SER A 389 22.43 -14.66 -0.43
CA SER A 389 22.71 -13.36 -1.04
C SER A 389 22.76 -13.42 -2.57
N ASN A 390 23.37 -14.46 -3.14
CA ASN A 390 23.43 -14.62 -4.60
C ASN A 390 22.07 -15.03 -5.20
N LEU A 391 21.26 -15.81 -4.45
CA LEU A 391 19.89 -16.12 -4.85
C LEU A 391 19.01 -14.85 -4.85
N LEU A 392 19.16 -14.00 -3.84
CA LEU A 392 18.51 -12.69 -3.80
C LEU A 392 18.99 -11.80 -4.96
N GLY A 393 20.29 -11.75 -5.25
CA GLY A 393 20.82 -11.03 -6.42
C GLY A 393 20.22 -11.52 -7.74
N LEU A 394 20.12 -12.84 -7.93
CA LEU A 394 19.46 -13.45 -9.10
C LEU A 394 18.00 -13.01 -9.20
N ALA A 395 17.25 -13.11 -8.11
CA ALA A 395 15.84 -12.75 -8.11
C ALA A 395 15.63 -11.25 -8.34
N ALA A 396 16.49 -10.38 -7.79
CA ALA A 396 16.45 -8.94 -8.04
C ALA A 396 16.70 -8.61 -9.51
N LEU A 397 17.68 -9.27 -10.14
CA LEU A 397 17.98 -9.12 -11.56
C LEU A 397 16.80 -9.59 -12.43
N LEU A 398 16.21 -10.76 -12.14
CA LEU A 398 15.06 -11.27 -12.88
C LEU A 398 13.84 -10.35 -12.76
N LEU A 399 13.54 -9.84 -11.56
CA LEU A 399 12.46 -8.88 -11.38
C LEU A 399 12.73 -7.57 -12.13
N PHE A 400 13.96 -7.06 -12.10
CA PHE A 400 14.36 -5.91 -12.90
C PHE A 400 14.14 -6.16 -14.40
N LEU A 401 14.58 -7.31 -14.90
CA LEU A 401 14.38 -7.71 -16.30
C LEU A 401 12.91 -7.90 -16.66
N MET A 402 12.03 -8.26 -15.73
CA MET A 402 10.59 -8.28 -15.99
C MET A 402 10.00 -6.87 -16.07
N ARG A 403 10.43 -5.97 -15.17
CA ARG A 403 10.04 -4.56 -15.21
C ARG A 403 11.00 -3.71 -14.36
N VAL A 404 11.53 -2.66 -14.97
CA VAL A 404 12.47 -1.70 -14.34
C VAL A 404 11.91 -1.06 -13.08
N THR A 405 10.59 -0.86 -13.01
CA THR A 405 9.90 -0.17 -11.90
C THR A 405 9.48 -1.09 -10.75
N TYR A 406 9.72 -2.41 -10.81
CA TYR A 406 9.34 -3.29 -9.70
C TYR A 406 10.13 -3.01 -8.41
N VAL A 407 11.34 -2.46 -8.52
CA VAL A 407 12.19 -2.17 -7.36
C VAL A 407 11.66 -1.04 -6.48
N ASP A 408 10.76 -0.19 -6.99
CA ASP A 408 10.07 0.81 -6.18
C ASP A 408 8.61 0.50 -5.86
N GLU A 409 8.23 -0.77 -5.96
CA GLU A 409 7.08 -1.29 -5.23
C GLU A 409 7.47 -1.65 -3.80
N VAL A 410 6.73 -1.10 -2.83
CA VAL A 410 6.95 -1.33 -1.39
C VAL A 410 6.91 -2.82 -1.04
N GLY A 411 6.04 -3.60 -1.69
CA GLY A 411 5.94 -5.05 -1.48
C GLY A 411 7.21 -5.81 -1.89
N VAL A 412 7.93 -5.35 -2.91
CA VAL A 412 9.24 -5.92 -3.29
C VAL A 412 10.27 -5.58 -2.21
N GLN A 413 10.35 -4.30 -1.82
CA GLN A 413 11.30 -3.82 -0.81
C GLN A 413 11.15 -4.56 0.52
N LEU A 414 9.93 -4.58 1.09
CA LEU A 414 9.63 -5.27 2.34
C LEU A 414 10.00 -6.75 2.29
N SER A 415 9.81 -7.37 1.14
CA SER A 415 9.95 -8.81 1.05
C SER A 415 11.40 -9.26 0.77
N PHE A 416 12.21 -8.45 0.08
CA PHE A 416 13.67 -8.61 0.09
C PHE A 416 14.26 -8.35 1.47
N LEU A 417 13.78 -7.32 2.15
CA LEU A 417 14.24 -6.94 3.48
C LEU A 417 13.92 -8.03 4.52
N ALA A 418 12.71 -8.61 4.48
CA ALA A 418 12.34 -9.74 5.32
C ALA A 418 13.29 -10.93 5.11
N VAL A 419 13.51 -11.38 3.87
CA VAL A 419 14.41 -12.52 3.60
C VAL A 419 15.86 -12.22 3.99
N ALA A 420 16.32 -10.98 3.80
CA ALA A 420 17.64 -10.55 4.25
C ALA A 420 17.75 -10.59 5.78
N ALA A 421 16.73 -10.11 6.52
CA ALA A 421 16.68 -10.18 7.97
C ALA A 421 16.73 -11.63 8.48
N ILE A 422 15.99 -12.54 7.84
CA ILE A 422 16.03 -13.98 8.14
C ILE A 422 17.44 -14.54 7.94
N GLY A 423 18.05 -14.26 6.77
CA GLY A 423 19.38 -14.72 6.42
C GLY A 423 20.48 -14.24 7.38
N VAL A 424 20.40 -12.99 7.82
CA VAL A 424 21.44 -12.34 8.62
C VAL A 424 21.26 -12.59 10.11
N PHE A 425 20.04 -12.46 10.64
CA PHE A 425 19.80 -12.46 12.09
C PHE A 425 19.28 -13.80 12.64
N VAL A 426 18.68 -14.64 11.80
CA VAL A 426 18.05 -15.91 12.23
C VAL A 426 18.85 -17.13 11.79
N LEU A 427 19.36 -17.17 10.56
CA LEU A 427 20.11 -18.31 10.01
C LEU A 427 21.62 -18.28 10.36
N THR A 428 22.00 -17.58 11.42
CA THR A 428 23.43 -17.47 11.83
C THR A 428 23.93 -18.79 12.44
N PRO A 429 25.14 -19.27 12.11
CA PRO A 429 25.67 -20.51 12.66
C PRO A 429 25.74 -20.47 14.20
N GLY A 430 24.99 -21.37 14.86
CA GLY A 430 24.89 -21.45 16.32
C GLY A 430 23.45 -21.55 16.83
N ASP A 431 22.48 -21.05 16.07
CA ASP A 431 21.07 -21.11 16.46
C ASP A 431 20.41 -22.44 16.04
N ALA A 432 19.65 -23.04 16.96
CA ALA A 432 19.02 -24.35 16.82
C ALA A 432 17.93 -24.44 15.72
N VAL A 433 17.69 -23.38 14.95
CA VAL A 433 16.63 -23.27 13.93
C VAL A 433 16.83 -24.29 12.80
N LEU A 434 18.08 -24.62 12.44
CA LEU A 434 18.37 -25.63 11.40
C LEU A 434 18.16 -27.09 11.84
N ARG A 435 17.85 -27.36 13.12
CA ARG A 435 17.55 -28.73 13.61
C ARG A 435 16.13 -29.20 13.24
N TRP A 436 15.36 -28.37 12.54
CA TRP A 436 13.98 -28.62 12.13
C TRP A 436 13.84 -29.29 10.75
N LEU A 437 14.95 -29.56 10.06
CA LEU A 437 14.95 -30.59 9.01
C LEU A 437 14.71 -31.93 9.70
N PRO A 438 13.72 -32.73 9.27
CA PRO A 438 13.32 -33.93 9.98
C PRO A 438 14.52 -34.89 10.02
N ALA A 439 15.16 -35.01 11.18
CA ALA A 439 15.76 -36.27 11.56
C ALA A 439 14.60 -37.25 11.77
N PRO A 440 14.67 -38.48 11.23
CA PRO A 440 13.57 -39.43 11.37
C PRO A 440 13.22 -39.60 12.84
N VAL A 441 11.91 -39.48 13.15
CA VAL A 441 11.28 -39.68 14.46
C VAL A 441 11.30 -41.17 14.82
N LEU A 442 12.48 -41.77 14.78
CA LEU A 442 12.77 -43.16 15.12
C LEU A 442 14.07 -43.20 15.93
N ALA A 443 14.16 -42.35 16.95
CA ALA A 443 15.04 -42.61 18.07
C ALA A 443 14.14 -43.14 19.21
N PRO A 444 14.29 -44.41 19.63
CA PRO A 444 13.56 -44.92 20.77
C PRO A 444 14.09 -44.21 22.01
N ALA A 445 13.37 -43.19 22.49
CA ALA A 445 13.67 -42.56 23.75
C ALA A 445 13.22 -43.50 24.86
N ALA A 446 14.16 -44.30 25.34
CA ALA A 446 14.06 -44.96 26.62
C ALA A 446 13.79 -43.91 27.71
N ASP A 447 12.70 -44.11 28.45
CA ASP A 447 12.38 -43.54 29.75
C ASP A 447 12.57 -42.02 29.95
N ARG A 448 11.54 -41.25 29.58
CA ARG A 448 11.13 -39.94 30.16
C ARG A 448 9.81 -39.50 29.52
N SER A 449 8.86 -39.01 30.31
CA SER A 449 7.48 -38.78 29.87
C SER A 449 7.36 -38.05 28.52
N LEU A 450 6.74 -38.75 27.56
CA LEU A 450 6.52 -38.31 26.18
C LEU A 450 5.99 -36.86 26.12
N LEU A 451 5.08 -36.52 27.03
CA LEU A 451 4.50 -35.19 27.22
C LEU A 451 5.55 -34.10 27.51
N ARG A 452 6.55 -34.35 28.37
CA ARG A 452 7.62 -33.38 28.67
C ARG A 452 8.56 -33.21 27.49
N SER A 453 8.79 -34.25 26.69
CA SER A 453 9.63 -34.18 25.50
C SER A 453 8.96 -33.37 24.37
N LEU A 454 7.66 -33.61 24.15
CA LEU A 454 6.83 -32.87 23.21
C LEU A 454 6.69 -31.40 23.61
N GLY A 455 6.42 -31.12 24.90
CA GLY A 455 6.33 -29.75 25.41
C GLY A 455 7.61 -28.94 25.20
N ARG A 456 8.79 -29.55 25.40
CA ARG A 456 10.08 -28.89 25.11
C ARG A 456 10.30 -28.64 23.63
N GLN A 457 9.93 -29.59 22.76
CA GLN A 457 10.05 -29.43 21.31
C GLN A 457 9.13 -28.31 20.81
N VAL A 458 7.86 -28.32 21.20
CA VAL A 458 6.88 -27.26 20.86
C VAL A 458 7.34 -25.91 21.39
N GLY A 459 7.77 -25.84 22.66
CA GLY A 459 8.29 -24.60 23.24
C GLY A 459 9.51 -24.05 22.50
N SER A 460 10.45 -24.91 22.10
CA SER A 460 11.63 -24.49 21.33
C SER A 460 11.29 -24.02 19.92
N ALA A 461 10.27 -24.61 19.30
CA ALA A 461 9.77 -24.21 17.98
C ALA A 461 9.08 -22.84 18.07
N ALA A 462 8.16 -22.66 19.03
CA ALA A 462 7.48 -21.40 19.27
C ALA A 462 8.48 -20.26 19.56
N GLN A 463 9.48 -20.50 20.40
CA GLN A 463 10.54 -19.53 20.68
C GLN A 463 11.32 -19.15 19.40
N SER A 464 11.55 -20.10 18.51
CA SER A 464 12.25 -19.84 17.24
C SER A 464 11.39 -19.03 16.27
N MET A 465 10.09 -19.32 16.18
CA MET A 465 9.15 -18.54 15.37
C MET A 465 8.95 -17.12 15.91
N LEU A 466 8.92 -16.95 17.24
CA LEU A 466 8.87 -15.63 17.87
C LEU A 466 10.13 -14.81 17.57
N ARG A 467 11.32 -15.42 17.62
CA ARG A 467 12.58 -14.74 17.24
C ARG A 467 12.58 -14.34 15.76
N LEU A 468 12.10 -15.22 14.89
CA LEU A 468 11.93 -14.94 13.47
C LEU A 468 10.99 -13.75 13.25
N SER A 469 9.80 -13.81 13.83
CA SER A 469 8.76 -12.77 13.74
C SER A 469 9.26 -11.43 14.28
N PHE A 470 9.96 -11.43 15.43
CA PHE A 470 10.57 -10.24 16.02
C PHE A 470 11.58 -9.56 15.09
N TRP A 471 12.54 -10.31 14.52
CA TRP A 471 13.57 -9.71 13.66
C TRP A 471 13.00 -9.22 12.34
N VAL A 472 12.08 -9.97 11.74
CA VAL A 472 11.39 -9.52 10.53
C VAL A 472 10.59 -8.25 10.82
N TRP A 473 9.81 -8.22 11.90
CA TRP A 473 9.09 -7.03 12.34
C TRP A 473 10.03 -5.85 12.57
N LEU A 474 11.07 -6.00 13.39
CA LEU A 474 11.98 -4.90 13.75
C LEU A 474 12.69 -4.28 12.53
N VAL A 475 13.12 -5.10 11.58
CA VAL A 475 13.83 -4.60 10.39
C VAL A 475 12.85 -3.98 9.39
N THR A 476 11.63 -4.50 9.27
CA THR A 476 10.62 -4.00 8.31
C THR A 476 9.77 -2.86 8.86
N CYS A 477 9.64 -2.70 10.17
CA CYS A 477 8.69 -1.76 10.77
C CYS A 477 8.91 -0.29 10.39
N PRO A 478 10.14 0.25 10.20
CA PRO A 478 10.31 1.63 9.76
C PRO A 478 9.70 1.90 8.39
N LEU A 479 9.86 0.95 7.46
CA LEU A 479 9.32 1.06 6.11
C LEU A 479 7.79 0.87 6.12
N VAL A 480 7.29 -0.07 6.93
CA VAL A 480 5.84 -0.23 7.13
C VAL A 480 5.23 1.05 7.71
N TRP A 481 5.84 1.63 8.74
CA TRP A 481 5.40 2.87 9.35
C TRP A 481 5.41 4.04 8.37
N THR A 482 6.48 4.19 7.58
CA THR A 482 6.59 5.26 6.57
C THR A 482 5.48 5.21 5.52
N HIS A 483 5.04 4.01 5.11
CA HIS A 483 4.07 3.84 4.03
C HIS A 483 2.62 3.62 4.48
N PHE A 484 2.42 3.06 5.67
CA PHE A 484 1.10 2.64 6.16
C PHE A 484 0.69 3.34 7.45
N HIS A 485 1.54 4.21 8.03
CA HIS A 485 1.23 4.99 9.23
C HIS A 485 0.88 4.16 10.46
N VAL A 486 1.39 2.92 10.55
CA VAL A 486 1.08 1.99 11.63
C VAL A 486 2.34 1.31 12.19
N LEU A 487 2.40 1.22 13.52
CA LEU A 487 3.33 0.37 14.26
C LEU A 487 2.54 -0.68 15.03
N ALA A 488 2.67 -1.95 14.65
CA ALA A 488 1.90 -3.06 15.22
C ALA A 488 2.82 -4.14 15.81
N PRO A 489 3.35 -3.99 17.04
CA PRO A 489 4.14 -5.05 17.69
C PRO A 489 3.31 -6.32 17.97
N ILE A 490 1.98 -6.23 18.03
CA ILE A 490 1.11 -7.40 18.20
C ILE A 490 1.30 -8.43 17.07
N ALA A 491 1.79 -8.00 15.90
CA ALA A 491 2.16 -8.88 14.80
C ALA A 491 3.18 -9.96 15.23
N ILE A 492 4.03 -9.70 16.23
CA ILE A 492 5.08 -10.62 16.66
C ILE A 492 4.49 -11.96 17.13
N PRO A 493 3.65 -12.00 18.19
CA PRO A 493 2.98 -13.23 18.61
C PRO A 493 1.89 -13.66 17.64
N LEU A 494 1.15 -12.73 17.04
CA LEU A 494 0.02 -13.05 16.15
C LEU A 494 0.47 -13.84 14.92
N ASN A 495 1.58 -13.44 14.27
CA ASN A 495 2.12 -14.17 13.12
C ASN A 495 2.46 -15.63 13.46
N VAL A 496 2.84 -15.93 14.70
CA VAL A 496 3.13 -17.32 15.13
C VAL A 496 1.83 -18.12 15.29
N LEU A 497 0.80 -17.51 15.89
CA LEU A 497 -0.51 -18.14 16.06
C LEU A 497 -1.21 -18.39 14.73
N VAL A 498 -1.08 -17.45 13.80
CA VAL A 498 -1.72 -17.47 12.49
C VAL A 498 -0.96 -18.34 11.48
N ALA A 499 0.33 -18.59 11.66
CA ALA A 499 1.13 -19.36 10.69
C ALA A 499 0.56 -20.76 10.39
N LEU A 500 0.13 -21.49 11.43
CA LEU A 500 -0.43 -22.84 11.26
C LEU A 500 -1.78 -22.83 10.52
N PRO A 501 -2.83 -22.11 10.97
CA PRO A 501 -4.09 -22.07 10.25
C PRO A 501 -3.92 -21.51 8.83
N LEU A 502 -3.01 -20.56 8.62
CA LEU A 502 -2.72 -20.03 7.28
C LEU A 502 -2.15 -21.11 6.35
N ALA A 503 -1.17 -21.90 6.83
CA ALA A 503 -0.58 -22.96 6.05
C ALA A 503 -1.61 -24.05 5.70
N LEU A 504 -2.44 -24.44 6.66
CA LEU A 504 -3.53 -25.40 6.44
C LEU A 504 -4.56 -24.86 5.45
N SER A 505 -5.00 -23.61 5.61
CA SER A 505 -5.98 -22.98 4.72
C SER A 505 -5.45 -22.78 3.31
N LEU A 506 -4.16 -22.45 3.13
CA LEU A 506 -3.57 -22.32 1.80
C LEU A 506 -3.56 -23.66 1.06
N ILE A 507 -3.07 -24.72 1.72
CA ILE A 507 -2.99 -26.06 1.11
C ILE A 507 -4.40 -26.59 0.84
N ALA A 508 -5.30 -26.49 1.82
CA ALA A 508 -6.68 -26.93 1.68
C ALA A 508 -7.42 -26.14 0.59
N GLY A 509 -7.26 -24.81 0.54
CA GLY A 509 -7.82 -23.96 -0.50
C GLY A 509 -7.29 -24.28 -1.90
N LEU A 510 -5.99 -24.59 -2.04
CA LEU A 510 -5.42 -25.08 -3.30
C LEU A 510 -6.04 -26.43 -3.71
N LEU A 511 -6.26 -27.36 -2.78
CA LEU A 511 -6.93 -28.63 -3.05
C LEU A 511 -8.41 -28.42 -3.42
N THR A 512 -9.14 -27.56 -2.73
CA THR A 512 -10.53 -27.20 -3.06
C THR A 512 -10.63 -26.60 -4.44
N GLY A 513 -9.71 -25.68 -4.74
CA GLY A 513 -9.55 -25.04 -6.02
C GLY A 513 -9.29 -26.07 -7.12
N VAL A 514 -8.16 -26.78 -7.05
CA VAL A 514 -7.56 -27.64 -8.09
C VAL A 514 -8.19 -29.04 -8.21
N LEU A 515 -8.81 -29.54 -7.15
CA LEU A 515 -9.51 -30.83 -7.16
C LEU A 515 -11.03 -30.67 -7.11
N GLY A 516 -11.54 -29.51 -7.54
CA GLY A 516 -12.97 -29.21 -7.61
C GLY A 516 -13.83 -30.18 -8.43
N TRP A 517 -13.21 -30.98 -9.29
CA TRP A 517 -13.87 -32.05 -10.04
C TRP A 517 -14.22 -33.29 -9.18
N CYS A 518 -13.59 -33.46 -8.02
CA CYS A 518 -13.94 -34.47 -7.02
C CYS A 518 -14.72 -33.82 -5.87
N PRO A 519 -16.06 -34.01 -5.78
CA PRO A 519 -16.87 -33.33 -4.79
C PRO A 519 -16.43 -33.60 -3.34
N ILE A 520 -16.14 -34.85 -2.98
CA ILE A 520 -15.81 -35.24 -1.59
C ILE A 520 -14.55 -34.52 -1.11
N VAL A 521 -13.46 -34.61 -1.88
CA VAL A 521 -12.17 -33.98 -1.54
C VAL A 521 -12.31 -32.47 -1.41
N ALA A 522 -13.07 -31.86 -2.31
CA ALA A 522 -13.21 -30.42 -2.34
C ALA A 522 -14.18 -29.86 -1.29
N HIS A 523 -15.23 -30.59 -0.88
CA HIS A 523 -16.04 -30.17 0.27
C HIS A 523 -15.25 -30.32 1.57
N ALA A 524 -14.54 -31.45 1.76
CA ALA A 524 -13.71 -31.67 2.94
C ALA A 524 -12.58 -30.62 3.06
N SER A 525 -11.83 -30.40 1.98
CA SER A 525 -10.78 -29.36 1.96
C SER A 525 -11.37 -27.95 2.04
N GLY A 526 -12.54 -27.70 1.45
CA GLY A 526 -13.23 -26.40 1.52
C GLY A 526 -13.65 -26.06 2.95
N ALA A 527 -14.12 -27.06 3.70
CA ALA A 527 -14.42 -26.95 5.12
C ALA A 527 -13.17 -26.62 5.95
N VAL A 528 -12.06 -27.34 5.74
CA VAL A 528 -10.79 -27.07 6.43
C VAL A 528 -10.27 -25.67 6.10
N CYS A 529 -10.32 -25.27 4.83
CA CYS A 529 -9.93 -23.94 4.39
C CYS A 529 -10.74 -22.85 5.08
N GLY A 530 -12.08 -22.96 5.03
CA GLY A 530 -13.00 -22.00 5.63
C GLY A 530 -12.84 -21.90 7.15
N SER A 531 -12.74 -23.03 7.85
CA SER A 531 -12.56 -23.03 9.32
C SER A 531 -11.22 -22.42 9.74
N GLY A 532 -10.13 -22.69 9.00
CA GLY A 532 -8.83 -22.08 9.28
C GLY A 532 -8.82 -20.57 9.03
N LEU A 533 -9.48 -20.11 7.95
CA LEU A 533 -9.62 -18.68 7.65
C LEU A 533 -10.54 -17.96 8.64
N TRP A 534 -11.62 -18.60 9.07
CA TRP A 534 -12.48 -18.09 10.12
C TRP A 534 -11.70 -17.95 11.44
N ALA A 535 -10.91 -18.96 11.81
CA ALA A 535 -10.07 -18.89 13.01
C ALA A 535 -9.04 -17.75 12.92
N ILE A 536 -8.48 -17.51 11.73
CA ILE A 536 -7.62 -16.34 11.48
C ILE A 536 -8.39 -15.04 11.70
N GLY A 537 -9.58 -14.90 11.13
CA GLY A 537 -10.44 -13.72 11.31
C GLY A 537 -10.69 -13.43 12.79
N GLN A 538 -11.07 -14.45 13.56
CA GLN A 538 -11.27 -14.30 15.01
C GLN A 538 -9.99 -13.89 15.75
N LEU A 539 -8.83 -14.47 15.41
CA LEU A 539 -7.55 -14.11 16.02
C LEU A 539 -7.14 -12.67 15.69
N VAL A 540 -7.38 -12.23 14.45
CA VAL A 540 -7.06 -10.89 13.98
C VAL A 540 -7.98 -9.86 14.63
N ALA A 541 -9.30 -10.10 14.64
CA ALA A 541 -10.27 -9.23 15.31
C ALA A 541 -9.94 -9.08 16.80
N ALA A 542 -9.69 -10.20 17.50
CA ALA A 542 -9.31 -10.18 18.90
C ALA A 542 -7.98 -9.43 19.14
N ALA A 543 -7.01 -9.53 18.23
CA ALA A 543 -5.74 -8.83 18.34
C ALA A 543 -5.84 -7.34 18.00
N ALA A 544 -6.77 -6.94 17.13
CA ALA A 544 -7.02 -5.55 16.76
C ALA A 544 -7.57 -4.74 17.94
N ASP A 545 -8.40 -5.37 18.78
CA ASP A 545 -9.00 -4.75 19.96
C ASP A 545 -8.07 -4.69 21.20
N ILE A 546 -6.86 -5.28 21.14
CA ILE A 546 -5.92 -5.24 22.28
C ILE A 546 -5.40 -3.80 22.47
N PRO A 547 -5.64 -3.17 23.64
CA PRO A 547 -5.13 -1.82 23.91
C PRO A 547 -3.60 -1.78 23.84
N GLY A 548 -3.05 -0.88 23.02
CA GLY A 548 -1.61 -0.78 22.79
C GLY A 548 -1.00 -1.91 21.94
N GLY A 549 -1.81 -2.77 21.32
CA GLY A 549 -1.33 -3.76 20.35
C GLY A 549 -0.79 -3.12 19.05
N HIS A 550 -1.30 -1.94 18.72
CA HIS A 550 -0.88 -1.13 17.58
C HIS A 550 -1.03 0.37 17.87
N TRP A 551 -0.31 1.20 17.11
CA TRP A 551 -0.43 2.66 17.11
C TRP A 551 -0.45 3.21 15.69
N TRP A 552 -1.40 4.10 15.43
CA TRP A 552 -1.46 4.91 14.21
C TRP A 552 -0.64 6.19 14.41
N LEU A 553 0.33 6.42 13.53
CA LEU A 553 1.34 7.47 13.70
C LEU A 553 1.72 8.11 12.36
N PRO A 554 2.04 9.43 12.34
CA PRO A 554 2.51 10.08 11.13
C PRO A 554 3.82 9.43 10.68
N ALA A 555 4.07 9.45 9.36
CA ALA A 555 5.26 8.81 8.82
C ALA A 555 6.53 9.51 9.36
N PRO A 556 7.56 8.76 9.78
CA PRO A 556 8.82 9.36 10.14
C PRO A 556 9.46 10.04 8.91
N PRO A 557 10.21 11.14 9.10
CA PRO A 557 10.97 11.75 8.01
C PRO A 557 11.91 10.76 7.33
N LEU A 558 12.14 10.94 6.03
CA LEU A 558 12.98 10.03 5.25
C LEU A 558 14.38 9.83 5.86
N TRP A 559 14.99 10.89 6.40
CA TRP A 559 16.31 10.81 7.03
C TRP A 559 16.32 9.86 8.23
N TRP A 560 15.24 9.79 9.00
CA TRP A 560 15.14 8.94 10.19
C TRP A 560 15.18 7.46 9.79
N THR A 561 14.42 7.11 8.74
CA THR A 561 14.39 5.77 8.17
C THR A 561 15.72 5.40 7.50
N LEU A 562 16.37 6.35 6.81
CA LEU A 562 17.70 6.13 6.21
C LEU A 562 18.78 5.88 7.27
N VAL A 563 18.78 6.66 8.36
CA VAL A 563 19.73 6.47 9.46
C VAL A 563 19.52 5.11 10.14
N PHE A 564 18.26 4.69 10.35
CA PHE A 564 17.95 3.36 10.89
C PHE A 564 18.63 2.24 10.08
N TYR A 565 18.47 2.25 8.75
CA TYR A 565 19.09 1.24 7.90
C TYR A 565 20.61 1.42 7.78
N ALA A 566 21.12 2.64 7.80
CA ALA A 566 22.55 2.92 7.82
C ALA A 566 23.22 2.33 9.08
N VAL A 567 22.59 2.45 10.25
CA VAL A 567 23.08 1.84 11.52
C VAL A 567 23.16 0.31 11.39
N ILE A 568 22.15 -0.34 10.80
CA ILE A 568 22.18 -1.79 10.54
C ILE A 568 23.36 -2.14 9.62
N VAL A 569 23.51 -1.44 8.49
CA VAL A 569 24.58 -1.71 7.52
C VAL A 569 25.96 -1.51 8.14
N VAL A 570 26.18 -0.39 8.85
CA VAL A 570 27.45 -0.09 9.52
C VAL A 570 27.75 -1.13 10.60
N HIS A 571 26.76 -1.53 11.40
CA HIS A 571 26.95 -2.58 12.39
C HIS A 571 27.38 -3.91 11.74
N LEU A 572 26.70 -4.31 10.66
CA LEU A 572 27.04 -5.54 9.93
C LEU A 572 28.43 -5.47 9.28
N LEU A 573 28.87 -4.29 8.83
CA LEU A 573 30.22 -4.11 8.26
C LEU A 573 31.32 -4.14 9.33
N VAL A 574 31.09 -3.57 10.52
CA VAL A 574 32.09 -3.45 11.58
C VAL A 574 32.14 -4.69 12.49
N ARG A 575 30.98 -5.19 12.91
CA ARG A 575 30.85 -6.27 13.90
C ARG A 575 30.32 -7.57 13.32
N GLY A 576 29.89 -7.58 12.06
CA GLY A 576 29.21 -8.74 11.47
C GLY A 576 27.93 -9.05 12.25
N THR A 577 27.71 -10.32 12.58
CA THR A 577 26.57 -10.76 13.40
C THR A 577 26.86 -10.74 14.90
N ARG A 578 28.07 -10.32 15.33
CA ARG A 578 28.43 -10.19 16.74
C ARG A 578 27.78 -8.94 17.34
N GLY A 579 27.19 -9.07 18.52
CA GLY A 579 26.52 -7.95 19.19
C GLY A 579 25.09 -7.68 18.70
N ARG A 580 24.43 -8.70 18.13
CA ARG A 580 23.05 -8.59 17.61
C ARG A 580 22.02 -8.21 18.67
N ARG A 581 22.26 -8.55 19.95
CA ARG A 581 21.34 -8.20 21.05
C ARG A 581 21.41 -6.71 21.34
N GLU A 582 22.61 -6.17 21.40
CA GLU A 582 22.89 -4.75 21.60
C GLU A 582 22.35 -3.93 20.43
N LEU A 583 22.52 -4.42 19.19
CA LEU A 583 21.88 -3.83 18.02
C LEU A 583 20.37 -3.83 18.17
N ALA A 584 19.75 -4.97 18.52
CA ALA A 584 18.30 -5.06 18.68
C ALA A 584 17.78 -4.06 19.73
N ILE A 585 18.45 -3.97 20.88
CA ILE A 585 18.09 -3.01 21.95
C ILE A 585 18.19 -1.58 21.42
N GLY A 586 19.27 -1.23 20.73
CA GLY A 586 19.44 0.10 20.14
C GLY A 586 18.39 0.44 19.10
N LEU A 587 18.04 -0.51 18.22
CA LEU A 587 17.02 -0.32 17.19
C LEU A 587 15.60 -0.24 17.79
N VAL A 588 15.29 -1.05 18.80
CA VAL A 588 14.01 -0.95 19.53
C VAL A 588 13.92 0.40 20.24
N ALA A 589 14.98 0.82 20.94
CA ALA A 589 15.04 2.14 21.55
C ALA A 589 14.88 3.26 20.53
N TRP A 590 15.48 3.14 19.34
CA TRP A 590 15.31 4.09 18.23
C TRP A 590 13.85 4.17 17.78
N VAL A 591 13.18 3.02 17.56
CA VAL A 591 11.76 2.96 17.18
C VAL A 591 10.87 3.54 18.28
N CYS A 592 11.08 3.18 19.54
CA CYS A 592 10.31 3.71 20.68
C CYS A 592 10.51 5.22 20.85
N LEU A 593 11.74 5.71 20.73
CA LEU A 593 12.05 7.14 20.78
C LEU A 593 11.36 7.88 19.62
N GLY A 594 11.46 7.36 18.40
CA GLY A 594 10.72 7.88 17.26
C GLY A 594 9.22 7.92 17.52
N ALA A 595 8.64 6.81 17.99
CA ALA A 595 7.20 6.70 18.24
C ALA A 595 6.76 7.73 19.29
N GLY A 596 7.47 7.86 20.41
CA GLY A 596 7.19 8.87 21.43
C GLY A 596 7.28 10.30 20.90
N LEU A 597 8.34 10.62 20.15
CA LEU A 597 8.56 11.94 19.56
C LEU A 597 7.49 12.33 18.54
N PHE A 598 7.06 11.39 17.69
CA PHE A 598 6.08 11.65 16.63
C PHE A 598 4.62 11.51 17.10
N ALA A 599 4.36 10.83 18.21
CA ALA A 599 3.03 10.71 18.80
C ALA A 599 2.66 11.85 19.76
N TRP A 600 3.62 12.36 20.55
CA TRP A 600 3.35 13.30 21.67
C TRP A 600 4.08 14.64 21.55
N GLY A 601 4.91 14.84 20.53
CA GLY A 601 5.61 16.11 20.33
C GLY A 601 4.70 17.20 19.74
N PRO A 602 4.92 18.49 20.04
CA PRO A 602 4.24 19.60 19.37
C PRO A 602 4.70 19.63 17.91
N ARG A 603 3.97 18.92 17.03
CA ARG A 603 4.36 18.65 15.62
C ARG A 603 5.77 18.03 15.45
N GLY A 604 6.26 17.32 16.46
CA GLY A 604 7.58 16.70 16.53
C GLY A 604 8.69 17.69 16.90
N PHE A 605 9.29 17.57 18.09
CA PHE A 605 10.34 18.47 18.58
C PHE A 605 11.64 18.46 17.74
N TRP A 606 11.75 17.50 16.81
CA TRP A 606 12.79 17.39 15.76
C TRP A 606 12.20 17.50 14.35
N GLY A 607 11.02 18.13 14.23
CA GLY A 607 10.33 18.44 12.99
C GLY A 607 11.17 19.44 12.19
N GLY A 608 12.22 18.92 11.54
CA GLY A 608 12.86 19.62 10.45
C GLY A 608 11.77 20.10 9.51
N LYS A 609 11.82 21.39 9.16
CA LYS A 609 10.87 22.10 8.28
C LYS A 609 10.26 21.11 7.30
N ASN A 610 9.06 20.60 7.59
CA ASN A 610 8.34 19.88 6.56
C ASN A 610 7.95 20.97 5.57
N PRO A 611 8.36 20.92 4.30
CA PRO A 611 7.94 21.92 3.32
C PRO A 611 6.41 22.02 3.20
N LEU A 612 5.65 21.08 3.78
CA LEU A 612 4.20 21.05 3.75
C LEU A 612 3.48 21.53 5.02
N SER A 613 4.12 21.54 6.20
CA SER A 613 3.53 22.07 7.44
C SER A 613 4.13 23.45 7.75
N SER A 614 3.24 24.43 7.96
CA SER A 614 3.48 25.87 8.02
C SER A 614 4.90 26.35 7.66
N GLU A 615 5.07 26.97 6.49
CA GLU A 615 6.25 27.77 6.14
C GLU A 615 6.55 28.89 7.17
N SER A 616 5.65 29.15 8.12
CA SER A 616 5.82 30.15 9.18
C SER A 616 5.17 29.66 10.49
N PRO A 617 5.96 29.37 11.55
CA PRO A 617 5.44 29.13 12.88
C PRO A 617 4.51 30.25 13.34
N GLY A 618 3.39 29.91 14.00
CA GLY A 618 2.39 30.89 14.44
C GLY A 618 1.43 31.38 13.34
N ALA A 619 1.46 30.80 12.14
CA ALA A 619 0.44 31.03 11.11
C ALA A 619 -0.85 30.26 11.40
N CYS A 620 -1.99 30.82 11.01
CA CYS A 620 -3.27 30.10 10.94
C CYS A 620 -3.45 29.55 9.52
N ASN A 621 -3.58 28.23 9.34
CA ASN A 621 -3.85 27.63 8.04
C ASN A 621 -5.27 27.04 8.02
N VAL A 622 -6.10 27.49 7.09
CA VAL A 622 -7.41 26.89 6.80
C VAL A 622 -7.30 26.16 5.46
N THR A 623 -7.35 24.82 5.50
CA THR A 623 -7.12 23.96 4.33
C THR A 623 -8.40 23.20 3.97
N PHE A 624 -8.97 23.52 2.82
CA PHE A 624 -10.12 22.85 2.21
C PHE A 624 -9.62 21.64 1.42
N LEU A 625 -9.98 20.43 1.83
CA LEU A 625 -9.55 19.19 1.18
C LEU A 625 -10.45 18.84 -0.02
N ASP A 626 -9.88 18.23 -1.05
CA ASP A 626 -10.66 17.61 -2.12
C ASP A 626 -11.17 16.22 -1.68
N VAL A 627 -12.37 16.19 -1.13
CA VAL A 627 -13.06 14.95 -0.74
C VAL A 627 -14.08 14.50 -1.79
N GLY A 628 -14.14 15.15 -2.96
CA GLY A 628 -15.22 14.96 -3.91
C GLY A 628 -16.50 15.69 -3.47
N HIS A 629 -17.65 15.01 -3.51
CA HIS A 629 -18.92 15.60 -3.03
C HIS A 629 -19.00 15.40 -1.51
N GLY A 630 -18.90 16.49 -0.75
CA GLY A 630 -18.74 16.51 0.71
C GLY A 630 -17.80 17.63 1.15
N THR A 631 -17.63 17.77 2.46
CA THR A 631 -16.80 18.83 3.06
C THR A 631 -15.82 18.27 4.08
N ALA A 632 -14.58 18.75 4.02
CA ALA A 632 -13.58 18.58 5.07
C ALA A 632 -12.60 19.76 5.07
N VAL A 633 -12.58 20.53 6.15
CA VAL A 633 -11.74 21.72 6.31
C VAL A 633 -10.84 21.56 7.53
N VAL A 634 -9.54 21.48 7.29
CA VAL A 634 -8.53 21.37 8.34
C VAL A 634 -8.07 22.76 8.77
N ILE A 635 -8.28 23.10 10.04
CA ILE A 635 -7.90 24.38 10.64
C ILE A 635 -6.71 24.15 11.56
N GLU A 636 -5.52 24.52 11.10
CA GLU A 636 -4.31 24.59 11.92
C GLU A 636 -4.25 25.96 12.60
N LYS A 637 -4.53 26.00 13.89
CA LYS A 637 -4.48 27.21 14.71
C LYS A 637 -3.04 27.70 14.92
N PRO A 638 -2.84 28.99 15.25
CA PRO A 638 -1.51 29.55 15.54
C PRO A 638 -0.73 28.88 16.68
N ASP A 639 -1.43 28.31 17.68
CA ASP A 639 -0.84 27.56 18.80
C ASP A 639 -0.40 26.13 18.41
N GLY A 640 -0.68 25.71 17.17
CA GLY A 640 -0.38 24.38 16.67
C GLY A 640 -1.52 23.37 16.80
N GLY A 641 -2.60 23.71 17.50
CA GLY A 641 -3.78 22.87 17.61
C GLY A 641 -4.49 22.69 16.27
N VAL A 642 -5.12 21.54 16.07
CA VAL A 642 -5.78 21.18 14.80
C VAL A 642 -7.25 20.92 15.03
N TRP A 643 -8.10 21.66 14.34
CA TRP A 643 -9.53 21.40 14.24
C TRP A 643 -9.88 20.87 12.86
N LEU A 644 -10.96 20.11 12.80
CA LEU A 644 -11.54 19.60 11.57
C LEU A 644 -13.00 20.06 11.51
N TYR A 645 -13.31 20.95 10.58
CA TYR A 645 -14.69 21.39 10.31
C TYR A 645 -15.23 20.54 9.17
N ASP A 646 -16.27 19.77 9.46
CA ASP A 646 -16.79 18.65 8.71
C ASP A 646 -15.76 17.57 8.35
N ALA A 647 -16.27 16.36 8.18
CA ALA A 647 -15.50 15.20 7.81
C ALA A 647 -16.40 14.23 7.06
N GLY A 648 -16.66 14.51 5.79
CA GLY A 648 -17.46 13.58 4.99
C GLY A 648 -17.28 13.67 3.48
N ARG A 649 -17.86 12.66 2.84
CA ARG A 649 -17.89 12.46 1.39
C ARG A 649 -19.03 11.52 1.01
N LEU A 650 -19.76 11.79 -0.09
CA LEU A 650 -20.67 10.82 -0.69
C LEU A 650 -19.93 9.60 -1.26
N GLY A 651 -20.44 8.41 -0.92
CA GLY A 651 -19.92 7.12 -1.36
C GLY A 651 -19.96 6.09 -0.23
N ALA A 652 -19.09 5.07 -0.30
CA ALA A 652 -18.94 4.11 0.79
C ALA A 652 -18.51 4.79 2.10
N ALA A 653 -19.43 4.88 3.05
CA ALA A 653 -19.21 5.47 4.38
C ALA A 653 -17.97 4.87 5.08
N GLY A 654 -17.77 3.55 5.00
CA GLY A 654 -16.62 2.88 5.59
C GLY A 654 -15.26 3.26 4.99
N GLN A 655 -15.19 4.04 3.91
CA GLN A 655 -13.94 4.45 3.25
C GLN A 655 -13.80 5.98 3.10
N SER A 656 -14.79 6.77 3.51
CA SER A 656 -14.82 8.22 3.31
C SER A 656 -13.64 8.95 3.97
N TYR A 657 -13.16 8.43 5.10
CA TYR A 657 -12.06 9.01 5.86
C TYR A 657 -10.67 8.87 5.23
N ARG A 658 -10.48 8.05 4.17
CA ARG A 658 -9.15 7.74 3.65
C ARG A 658 -8.40 8.96 3.13
N ASP A 659 -9.08 9.79 2.34
CA ASP A 659 -8.48 10.98 1.73
C ASP A 659 -8.15 12.04 2.80
N ILE A 660 -9.05 12.19 3.79
CA ILE A 660 -8.87 13.07 4.95
C ILE A 660 -7.69 12.59 5.81
N ALA A 661 -7.67 11.29 6.17
CA ALA A 661 -6.60 10.70 6.96
C ALA A 661 -5.24 10.83 6.28
N ALA A 662 -5.16 10.56 4.97
CA ALA A 662 -3.91 10.73 4.21
C ALA A 662 -3.40 12.17 4.24
N ALA A 663 -4.30 13.15 4.11
CA ALA A 663 -3.97 14.57 4.22
C ALA A 663 -3.48 14.94 5.62
N LEU A 664 -4.19 14.52 6.67
CA LEU A 664 -3.80 14.74 8.07
C LEU A 664 -2.42 14.13 8.37
N TRP A 665 -2.15 12.91 7.93
CA TRP A 665 -0.84 12.28 8.12
C TRP A 665 0.29 13.00 7.38
N ALA A 666 0.05 13.48 6.15
CA ALA A 666 1.04 14.28 5.42
C ALA A 666 1.30 15.64 6.08
N MET A 667 0.27 16.21 6.72
CA MET A 667 0.39 17.40 7.57
C MET A 667 0.98 17.10 8.96
N HIS A 668 1.36 15.84 9.23
CA HIS A 668 1.92 15.37 10.50
C HIS A 668 0.98 15.57 11.70
N VAL A 669 -0.32 15.49 11.46
CA VAL A 669 -1.35 15.54 12.50
C VAL A 669 -1.49 14.14 13.10
N ALA A 670 -1.26 14.00 14.41
CA ALA A 670 -1.54 12.77 15.15
C ALA A 670 -2.76 12.90 16.08
N ARG A 671 -3.11 14.14 16.45
CA ARG A 671 -4.22 14.48 17.34
C ARG A 671 -5.07 15.57 16.72
N ILE A 672 -6.38 15.36 16.76
CA ILE A 672 -7.40 16.34 16.38
C ILE A 672 -7.98 16.88 17.69
N GLU A 673 -7.84 18.17 17.95
CA GLU A 673 -8.36 18.76 19.18
C GLU A 673 -9.89 18.82 19.17
N ARG A 674 -10.46 19.12 18.00
CA ARG A 674 -11.90 19.22 17.83
C ARG A 674 -12.33 18.83 16.43
N VAL A 675 -13.34 18.00 16.33
CA VAL A 675 -14.13 17.82 15.10
C VAL A 675 -15.41 18.63 15.27
N ILE A 676 -15.75 19.49 14.32
CA ILE A 676 -16.95 20.30 14.31
C ILE A 676 -17.79 19.77 13.15
N ILE A 677 -19.01 19.32 13.43
CA ILE A 677 -19.95 18.83 12.42
C ILE A 677 -21.00 19.90 12.18
N SER A 678 -21.27 20.24 10.92
CA SER A 678 -22.19 21.32 10.57
C SER A 678 -23.66 20.93 10.71
N HIS A 679 -24.04 19.77 10.18
CA HIS A 679 -25.42 19.25 10.18
C HIS A 679 -25.42 17.72 9.94
N ALA A 680 -26.61 17.11 9.86
CA ALA A 680 -26.81 15.66 9.84
C ALA A 680 -26.85 15.00 8.46
N ASP A 681 -26.14 15.54 7.45
CA ASP A 681 -25.97 14.87 6.16
C ASP A 681 -24.69 14.05 6.13
N ALA A 682 -24.79 12.84 5.57
CA ALA A 682 -23.73 11.84 5.64
C ALA A 682 -22.39 12.33 5.05
N ASP A 683 -22.39 13.20 4.05
CA ASP A 683 -21.20 13.78 3.45
C ASP A 683 -20.56 14.93 4.25
N HIS A 684 -21.05 15.19 5.46
CA HIS A 684 -20.43 16.07 6.45
C HIS A 684 -19.85 15.34 7.68
N TYR A 685 -20.27 14.10 7.97
CA TYR A 685 -19.81 13.40 9.19
C TYR A 685 -19.36 11.95 9.00
N ASN A 686 -19.62 11.31 7.85
CA ASN A 686 -19.42 9.85 7.74
C ASN A 686 -17.96 9.40 7.89
N ALA A 687 -16.97 10.28 7.81
CA ALA A 687 -15.57 9.94 8.05
C ALA A 687 -15.20 9.92 9.54
N VAL A 688 -16.02 10.49 10.42
CA VAL A 688 -15.69 10.66 11.85
C VAL A 688 -15.41 9.33 12.53
N VAL A 689 -16.19 8.28 12.23
CA VAL A 689 -15.98 6.93 12.79
C VAL A 689 -14.58 6.41 12.45
N GLY A 690 -14.21 6.41 11.17
CA GLY A 690 -12.90 5.93 10.71
C GLY A 690 -11.74 6.83 11.14
N LEU A 691 -11.97 8.13 11.36
CA LEU A 691 -10.97 9.03 11.95
C LEU A 691 -10.77 8.75 13.44
N ALA A 692 -11.82 8.48 14.20
CA ALA A 692 -11.72 8.12 15.62
C ALA A 692 -10.96 6.80 15.85
N ASP A 693 -10.95 5.90 14.86
CA ASP A 693 -10.16 4.67 14.88
C ASP A 693 -8.65 4.91 14.71
N ARG A 694 -8.26 6.02 14.05
CA ARG A 694 -6.88 6.27 13.60
C ARG A 694 -6.21 7.48 14.25
N PHE A 695 -6.98 8.42 14.77
CA PHE A 695 -6.49 9.66 15.36
C PHE A 695 -7.03 9.80 16.78
N VAL A 696 -6.24 10.41 17.65
CA VAL A 696 -6.75 10.85 18.94
C VAL A 696 -7.63 12.08 18.70
N ILE A 697 -8.94 11.94 18.89
CA ILE A 697 -9.89 13.06 18.84
C ILE A 697 -10.19 13.49 20.27
N ALA A 698 -9.91 14.75 20.60
CA ALA A 698 -10.09 15.23 21.96
C ALA A 698 -11.53 15.65 22.26
N HIS A 699 -12.26 16.25 21.31
CA HIS A 699 -13.66 16.66 21.44
C HIS A 699 -14.38 16.59 20.09
N VAL A 700 -15.70 16.39 20.11
CA VAL A 700 -16.58 16.58 18.94
C VAL A 700 -17.70 17.54 19.28
N SER A 701 -17.94 18.53 18.41
CA SER A 701 -18.97 19.55 18.58
C SER A 701 -19.93 19.54 17.43
N SER A 702 -21.21 19.73 17.71
CA SER A 702 -22.24 19.84 16.67
C SER A 702 -23.43 20.64 17.19
N THR A 703 -24.45 20.78 16.35
CA THR A 703 -25.74 21.40 16.69
C THR A 703 -26.60 20.46 17.54
N PRO A 704 -27.61 20.98 18.27
CA PRO A 704 -28.59 20.14 18.95
C PRO A 704 -29.25 19.14 18.00
N GLN A 705 -29.63 19.59 16.80
CA GLN A 705 -30.32 18.81 15.79
C GLN A 705 -29.51 17.58 15.35
N PHE A 706 -28.19 17.72 15.21
CA PHE A 706 -27.32 16.58 14.89
C PHE A 706 -27.34 15.53 16.01
N TRP A 707 -27.21 15.96 17.27
CA TRP A 707 -27.17 15.04 18.41
C TRP A 707 -28.52 14.36 18.70
N GLU A 708 -29.61 14.99 18.30
CA GLU A 708 -30.98 14.47 18.44
C GLU A 708 -31.46 13.70 17.20
N SER A 709 -30.66 13.67 16.12
CA SER A 709 -31.02 13.00 14.87
C SER A 709 -31.30 11.50 15.08
N SER A 710 -32.39 11.05 14.46
CA SER A 710 -32.80 9.64 14.50
C SER A 710 -32.13 8.78 13.42
N ASP A 711 -31.29 9.39 12.57
CA ASP A 711 -30.58 8.70 11.49
C ASP A 711 -29.74 7.54 12.04
N PRO A 712 -29.95 6.29 11.56
CA PRO A 712 -29.09 5.15 11.87
C PRO A 712 -27.57 5.42 11.73
N TRP A 713 -27.16 6.23 10.76
CA TRP A 713 -25.75 6.55 10.50
C TRP A 713 -25.18 7.52 11.53
N VAL A 714 -25.96 8.50 12.00
CA VAL A 714 -25.57 9.36 13.12
C VAL A 714 -25.41 8.54 14.40
N ARG A 715 -26.28 7.55 14.65
CA ARG A 715 -26.14 6.61 15.79
C ARG A 715 -24.82 5.82 15.78
N GLN A 716 -24.25 5.53 14.61
CA GLN A 716 -22.92 4.92 14.52
C GLN A 716 -21.83 5.88 14.99
N VAL A 717 -21.96 7.19 14.70
CA VAL A 717 -21.05 8.21 15.25
C VAL A 717 -21.15 8.23 16.76
N HIS A 718 -22.35 8.31 17.35
CA HIS A 718 -22.53 8.25 18.80
C HIS A 718 -21.84 7.03 19.41
N THR A 719 -22.09 5.85 18.85
CA THR A 719 -21.49 4.59 19.31
C THR A 719 -19.96 4.62 19.25
N ALA A 720 -19.39 5.18 18.18
CA ALA A 720 -17.95 5.29 18.01
C ALA A 720 -17.29 6.27 18.99
N LEU A 721 -17.98 7.37 19.31
CA LEU A 721 -17.54 8.35 20.31
C LEU A 721 -17.64 7.77 21.73
N ASP A 722 -18.76 7.11 22.06
CA ASP A 722 -19.00 6.50 23.37
C ASP A 722 -18.00 5.37 23.64
N LYS A 723 -17.74 4.49 22.66
CA LYS A 723 -16.73 3.40 22.74
C LYS A 723 -15.34 3.92 23.13
N ARG A 724 -15.02 5.17 22.76
CA ARG A 724 -13.70 5.79 22.96
C ARG A 724 -13.69 6.86 24.04
N ALA A 725 -14.82 7.04 24.73
CA ALA A 725 -15.02 8.11 25.71
C ALA A 725 -14.61 9.49 25.17
N ILE A 726 -14.93 9.78 23.90
CA ILE A 726 -14.66 11.09 23.29
C ILE A 726 -15.77 12.07 23.75
N PRO A 727 -15.41 13.16 24.46
CA PRO A 727 -16.39 14.16 24.89
C PRO A 727 -17.12 14.81 23.71
N ARG A 728 -18.41 15.09 23.91
CA ARG A 728 -19.26 15.81 22.97
C ARG A 728 -19.87 17.06 23.59
N ASP A 729 -19.94 18.15 22.83
CA ASP A 729 -20.59 19.40 23.25
C ASP A 729 -21.47 19.98 22.14
N THR A 730 -22.39 20.85 22.54
CA THR A 730 -23.39 21.45 21.65
C THR A 730 -23.10 22.92 21.46
N TRP A 731 -23.12 23.37 20.21
CA TRP A 731 -22.81 24.75 19.82
C TRP A 731 -24.00 25.40 19.13
N TRP A 732 -24.17 26.70 19.34
CA TRP A 732 -25.23 27.53 18.74
C TRP A 732 -24.73 28.97 18.56
N ALA A 733 -25.53 29.82 17.92
CA ALA A 733 -25.21 31.22 17.66
C ALA A 733 -24.84 31.94 18.97
N GLY A 734 -23.64 32.53 19.00
CA GLY A 734 -23.09 33.18 20.18
C GLY A 734 -22.07 32.33 20.95
N THR A 735 -22.02 31.01 20.76
CA THR A 735 -20.90 30.18 21.23
C THR A 735 -19.61 30.72 20.61
N GLN A 736 -18.62 31.03 21.43
CA GLN A 736 -17.38 31.67 20.99
C GLN A 736 -16.21 31.29 21.88
N GLY A 737 -15.01 31.49 21.36
CA GLY A 737 -13.79 31.35 22.13
C GLY A 737 -12.59 31.97 21.42
N GLY A 738 -11.44 31.85 22.05
CA GLY A 738 -10.18 32.30 21.50
C GLY A 738 -9.02 31.58 22.17
N VAL A 739 -7.92 31.46 21.46
CA VAL A 739 -6.68 30.86 21.98
C VAL A 739 -5.70 31.96 22.38
N SER A 740 -5.72 33.08 21.66
CA SER A 740 -4.96 34.31 21.93
C SER A 740 -5.76 35.51 21.43
N ASP A 741 -5.32 36.74 21.72
CA ASP A 741 -5.92 37.95 21.16
C ASP A 741 -5.94 37.96 19.63
N ASP A 742 -5.04 37.20 19.01
CA ASP A 742 -4.83 37.09 17.57
C ASP A 742 -5.58 35.94 16.88
N PHE A 743 -6.28 35.07 17.63
CA PHE A 743 -7.13 34.01 17.07
C PHE A 743 -8.42 33.83 17.88
N ARG A 744 -9.54 34.23 17.27
CA ARG A 744 -10.89 34.15 17.82
C ARG A 744 -11.80 33.37 16.89
N TRP A 745 -12.81 32.74 17.45
CA TRP A 745 -13.84 32.05 16.68
C TRP A 745 -15.21 32.28 17.30
N ARG A 746 -16.25 32.27 16.47
CA ARG A 746 -17.64 32.43 16.89
C ARG A 746 -18.56 31.65 15.98
N VAL A 747 -19.56 31.01 16.56
CA VAL A 747 -20.68 30.41 15.85
C VAL A 747 -21.74 31.48 15.61
N LEU A 748 -22.14 31.65 14.34
CA LEU A 748 -23.13 32.65 13.92
C LEU A 748 -24.53 32.06 13.73
N HIS A 749 -24.62 30.75 13.47
CA HIS A 749 -25.85 30.01 13.20
C HIS A 749 -25.63 28.54 13.61
N PRO A 750 -26.65 27.76 14.03
CA PRO A 750 -28.05 28.14 14.26
C PRO A 750 -28.28 28.84 15.60
N PRO A 751 -29.34 29.66 15.75
CA PRO A 751 -29.84 30.08 17.06
C PRO A 751 -30.15 28.89 17.98
N ALA A 752 -30.10 29.08 19.30
CA ALA A 752 -30.31 28.00 20.28
C ALA A 752 -31.70 27.33 20.16
N HIS A 753 -32.70 28.09 19.74
CA HIS A 753 -34.05 27.62 19.45
C HIS A 753 -34.36 27.93 17.99
N PHE A 754 -33.97 27.02 17.10
CA PHE A 754 -34.22 27.12 15.66
C PHE A 754 -34.96 25.86 15.22
N ASP A 755 -36.09 26.04 14.55
CA ASP A 755 -36.91 24.97 13.97
C ASP A 755 -36.71 25.00 12.44
N PRO A 756 -35.67 24.32 11.94
CA PRO A 756 -35.24 24.44 10.56
C PRO A 756 -36.17 23.68 9.60
N ALA A 757 -36.36 24.19 8.38
CA ALA A 757 -37.10 23.46 7.36
C ALA A 757 -36.43 22.12 6.95
N ASN A 758 -35.11 22.02 7.07
CA ASN A 758 -34.31 20.81 6.80
C ASN A 758 -32.96 20.85 7.55
N ASP A 759 -32.20 19.75 7.53
CA ASP A 759 -30.91 19.68 8.23
C ASP A 759 -29.89 20.72 7.71
N ASN A 760 -29.91 21.03 6.41
CA ASN A 760 -29.04 22.04 5.79
C ASN A 760 -29.27 23.43 6.37
N ALA A 761 -30.53 23.83 6.54
CA ALA A 761 -30.93 25.08 7.16
C ALA A 761 -30.42 25.18 8.59
N ALA A 762 -30.24 24.07 9.30
CA ALA A 762 -29.69 24.03 10.65
C ALA A 762 -28.14 24.10 10.70
N SER A 763 -27.45 24.26 9.57
CA SER A 763 -25.99 24.19 9.49
C SER A 763 -25.29 25.12 10.47
N LEU A 764 -24.30 24.58 11.19
CA LEU A 764 -23.44 25.36 12.07
C LEU A 764 -22.53 26.29 11.25
N CYS A 765 -22.76 27.60 11.31
CA CYS A 765 -21.92 28.58 10.61
C CYS A 765 -20.80 29.09 11.53
N LEU A 766 -19.55 28.76 11.20
CA LEU A 766 -18.36 29.15 11.96
C LEU A 766 -17.63 30.33 11.33
N LEU A 767 -17.43 31.39 12.10
CA LEU A 767 -16.57 32.53 11.76
C LEU A 767 -15.23 32.41 12.51
N LEU A 768 -14.14 32.32 11.76
CA LEU A 768 -12.78 32.37 12.27
C LEU A 768 -12.19 33.75 12.03
N GLU A 769 -11.56 34.34 13.04
CA GLU A 769 -10.81 35.59 12.93
C GLU A 769 -9.38 35.38 13.42
N SER A 770 -8.40 35.63 12.55
CA SER A 770 -6.99 35.64 12.93
C SER A 770 -6.26 36.84 12.37
N ARG A 771 -5.60 37.63 13.23
CA ARG A 771 -4.86 38.85 12.85
C ARG A 771 -5.63 39.75 11.85
N ASN A 772 -6.88 40.06 12.18
CA ASN A 772 -7.82 40.85 11.37
C ASN A 772 -8.22 40.24 10.01
N LYS A 773 -7.87 38.97 9.74
CA LYS A 773 -8.37 38.20 8.60
C LYS A 773 -9.50 37.30 9.07
N ARG A 774 -10.56 37.22 8.26
CA ARG A 774 -11.78 36.48 8.61
C ARG A 774 -12.08 35.41 7.57
N VAL A 775 -12.43 34.22 8.04
CA VAL A 775 -12.83 33.08 7.22
C VAL A 775 -14.21 32.61 7.68
N LEU A 776 -15.16 32.54 6.76
CA LEU A 776 -16.53 32.09 7.04
C LEU A 776 -16.74 30.67 6.49
N LEU A 777 -17.18 29.76 7.36
CA LEU A 777 -17.52 28.37 7.05
C LEU A 777 -19.01 28.15 7.35
N PRO A 778 -19.90 28.28 6.37
CA PRO A 778 -21.35 28.23 6.61
C PRO A 778 -21.93 26.81 6.64
N GLY A 779 -21.15 25.76 6.36
CA GLY A 779 -21.71 24.44 6.09
C GLY A 779 -22.55 24.48 4.81
N ASP A 780 -23.67 23.77 4.79
CA ASP A 780 -24.59 23.74 3.63
C ASP A 780 -25.79 24.66 3.82
N LEU A 781 -25.59 25.77 4.55
CA LEU A 781 -26.65 26.70 4.89
C LEU A 781 -27.39 27.21 3.64
N GLU A 782 -28.70 26.98 3.64
CA GLU A 782 -29.63 27.37 2.58
C GLU A 782 -30.98 27.79 3.18
N GLY A 783 -31.91 28.22 2.32
CA GLY A 783 -33.29 28.50 2.72
C GLY A 783 -33.42 29.56 3.82
N ASP A 784 -34.29 29.26 4.78
CA ASP A 784 -34.56 30.05 6.00
C ASP A 784 -33.31 30.27 6.86
N GLY A 785 -32.46 29.26 7.04
CA GLY A 785 -31.20 29.40 7.78
C GLY A 785 -30.25 30.42 7.15
N LEU A 786 -30.20 30.49 5.81
CA LEU A 786 -29.40 31.50 5.11
C LEU A 786 -29.98 32.91 5.29
N LEU A 787 -31.31 33.06 5.29
CA LEU A 787 -31.98 34.34 5.51
C LEU A 787 -31.68 34.88 6.92
N GLU A 788 -31.82 34.04 7.94
CA GLU A 788 -31.46 34.37 9.33
C GLU A 788 -30.01 34.85 9.47
N LEU A 789 -29.06 34.19 8.77
CA LEU A 789 -27.66 34.58 8.81
C LEU A 789 -27.42 35.98 8.22
N ILE A 790 -28.06 36.31 7.09
CA ILE A 790 -27.83 37.59 6.39
C ILE A 790 -28.61 38.76 7.03
N GLU A 791 -29.59 38.49 7.89
CA GLU A 791 -30.24 39.50 8.72
C GLU A 791 -29.32 40.05 9.82
N LEU A 792 -28.28 39.31 10.20
CA LEU A 792 -27.22 39.84 11.05
C LEU A 792 -26.51 41.03 10.35
N PRO A 793 -25.89 41.95 11.09
CA PRO A 793 -25.13 43.05 10.47
C PRO A 793 -24.07 42.53 9.49
N PRO A 794 -23.89 43.15 8.30
CA PRO A 794 -22.93 42.72 7.30
C PRO A 794 -21.53 42.45 7.89
N ARG A 795 -20.93 41.33 7.52
CA ARG A 795 -19.62 40.90 8.03
C ARG A 795 -18.65 40.67 6.88
N PRO A 796 -17.84 41.69 6.52
CA PRO A 796 -16.77 41.52 5.56
C PRO A 796 -15.82 40.40 5.98
N CYS A 797 -15.63 39.41 5.11
CA CYS A 797 -14.68 38.32 5.28
C CYS A 797 -13.66 38.29 4.14
N HIS A 798 -12.51 37.68 4.40
CA HIS A 798 -11.47 37.54 3.37
C HIS A 798 -11.64 36.23 2.59
N VAL A 799 -12.15 35.19 3.25
CA VAL A 799 -12.41 33.90 2.63
C VAL A 799 -13.82 33.44 2.99
N LEU A 800 -14.60 33.06 1.97
CA LEU A 800 -15.90 32.44 2.12
C LEU A 800 -15.84 31.01 1.56
N MET A 801 -16.25 30.03 2.36
CA MET A 801 -16.59 28.71 1.81
C MET A 801 -17.98 28.78 1.18
N ALA A 802 -18.11 28.36 -0.07
CA ALA A 802 -19.41 28.28 -0.72
C ALA A 802 -20.29 27.22 -0.02
N PRO A 803 -21.54 27.55 0.33
CA PRO A 803 -22.45 26.57 0.91
C PRO A 803 -22.87 25.51 -0.11
N HIS A 804 -23.31 24.36 0.39
CA HIS A 804 -23.97 23.31 -0.39
C HIS A 804 -23.12 22.82 -1.57
N HIS A 805 -21.81 22.68 -1.31
CA HIS A 805 -20.79 22.27 -2.29
C HIS A 805 -20.79 23.06 -3.62
N GLY A 806 -21.28 24.30 -3.61
CA GLY A 806 -21.43 25.11 -4.82
C GLY A 806 -22.64 24.72 -5.67
N SER A 807 -23.72 24.24 -5.07
CA SER A 807 -24.96 23.94 -5.77
C SER A 807 -25.50 25.16 -6.53
N LEU A 808 -26.14 24.89 -7.67
CA LEU A 808 -26.84 25.89 -8.50
C LEU A 808 -28.26 26.17 -8.01
N THR A 809 -28.76 25.40 -7.03
CA THR A 809 -30.14 25.51 -6.53
C THR A 809 -30.35 26.70 -5.61
N VAL A 810 -29.30 27.15 -4.92
CA VAL A 810 -29.33 28.26 -3.96
C VAL A 810 -28.69 29.49 -4.60
N ASP A 811 -29.32 30.65 -4.50
CA ASP A 811 -28.73 31.91 -4.98
C ASP A 811 -27.67 32.41 -3.99
N PRO A 812 -26.37 32.45 -4.35
CA PRO A 812 -25.31 32.86 -3.43
C PRO A 812 -25.18 34.39 -3.33
N ARG A 813 -25.85 35.17 -4.19
CA ARG A 813 -25.67 36.63 -4.25
C ARG A 813 -25.94 37.33 -2.92
N PRO A 814 -27.00 37.02 -2.16
CA PRO A 814 -27.24 37.66 -0.86
C PRO A 814 -26.08 37.42 0.11
N LEU A 815 -25.58 36.18 0.18
CA LEU A 815 -24.44 35.83 1.04
C LEU A 815 -23.15 36.52 0.60
N ILE A 816 -22.87 36.54 -0.70
CA ILE A 816 -21.69 37.20 -1.26
C ILE A 816 -21.75 38.71 -1.00
N GLN A 817 -22.91 39.35 -1.12
CA GLN A 817 -23.08 40.79 -0.84
C GLN A 817 -22.92 41.11 0.64
N TRP A 818 -23.45 40.24 1.52
CA TRP A 818 -23.33 40.38 2.97
C TRP A 818 -21.89 40.18 3.47
N CYS A 819 -21.16 39.23 2.86
CA CYS A 819 -19.82 38.80 3.26
C CYS A 819 -18.68 39.56 2.54
N GLN A 820 -18.92 40.08 1.34
CA GLN A 820 -17.93 40.73 0.46
C GLN A 820 -16.55 40.04 0.40
N PRO A 821 -16.48 38.73 0.06
CA PRO A 821 -15.26 37.95 0.15
C PRO A 821 -14.17 38.38 -0.83
N ASP A 822 -12.91 38.32 -0.40
CA ASP A 822 -11.77 38.40 -1.34
C ASP A 822 -11.65 37.12 -2.16
N TRP A 823 -11.80 35.96 -1.50
CA TRP A 823 -11.74 34.64 -2.10
C TRP A 823 -12.97 33.80 -1.75
N ILE A 824 -13.47 33.04 -2.72
CA ILE A 824 -14.47 31.99 -2.49
C ILE A 824 -13.82 30.64 -2.73
N VAL A 825 -14.04 29.67 -1.82
CA VAL A 825 -13.56 28.29 -1.98
C VAL A 825 -14.76 27.35 -2.03
N ILE A 826 -14.84 26.53 -3.07
CA ILE A 826 -15.88 25.50 -3.23
C ILE A 826 -15.26 24.14 -2.92
N SER A 827 -15.69 23.53 -1.80
CA SER A 827 -15.43 22.11 -1.53
C SER A 827 -16.48 21.30 -2.28
N GLY A 828 -16.11 20.69 -3.39
CA GLY A 828 -17.06 19.92 -4.19
C GLY A 828 -16.41 19.13 -5.31
N GLY A 829 -17.09 18.07 -5.75
CA GLY A 829 -16.59 17.13 -6.77
C GLY A 829 -16.74 17.64 -8.20
N HIS A 830 -16.77 16.72 -9.17
CA HIS A 830 -16.82 17.05 -10.61
C HIS A 830 -17.92 18.05 -11.02
N ARG A 831 -19.08 18.08 -10.33
CA ARG A 831 -20.15 19.06 -10.61
C ARG A 831 -19.73 20.49 -10.29
N ALA A 832 -18.98 20.71 -9.21
CA ALA A 832 -18.51 22.02 -8.78
C ALA A 832 -17.51 22.64 -9.79
N GLY A 833 -16.78 21.81 -10.52
CA GLY A 833 -15.84 22.25 -11.56
C GLY A 833 -16.49 22.73 -12.87
N ARG A 834 -17.83 22.76 -12.96
CA ARG A 834 -18.53 23.24 -14.17
C ARG A 834 -18.45 24.76 -14.28
N ALA A 835 -18.33 25.27 -15.51
CA ALA A 835 -18.29 26.70 -15.77
C ALA A 835 -19.54 27.45 -15.27
N GLU A 836 -20.70 26.79 -15.22
CA GLU A 836 -21.94 27.34 -14.65
C GLU A 836 -21.80 27.68 -13.17
N VAL A 837 -21.19 26.80 -12.37
CA VAL A 837 -20.96 27.02 -10.94
C VAL A 837 -20.02 28.20 -10.73
N ALA A 838 -18.94 28.27 -11.52
CA ALA A 838 -18.04 29.41 -11.47
C ALA A 838 -18.73 30.73 -11.83
N ARG A 839 -19.69 30.72 -12.77
CA ARG A 839 -20.52 31.89 -13.08
C ARG A 839 -21.46 32.26 -11.95
N HIS A 840 -22.03 31.26 -11.28
CA HIS A 840 -22.98 31.41 -10.18
C HIS A 840 -22.35 32.10 -8.95
N TYR A 841 -21.08 31.77 -8.66
CA TYR A 841 -20.31 32.34 -7.55
C TYR A 841 -19.43 33.53 -7.95
N ARG A 842 -19.72 34.21 -9.06
CA ARG A 842 -19.03 35.46 -9.43
C ARG A 842 -19.33 36.54 -8.39
N GLY A 843 -18.29 37.22 -7.91
CA GLY A 843 -18.43 38.34 -6.96
C GLY A 843 -17.31 38.44 -5.92
N ALA A 844 -16.41 37.45 -5.84
CA ALA A 844 -15.19 37.57 -5.06
C ALA A 844 -14.24 38.64 -5.65
N ARG A 845 -13.51 39.37 -4.80
CA ARG A 845 -12.61 40.44 -5.27
C ARG A 845 -11.33 39.94 -5.96
N HIS A 846 -10.86 38.74 -5.60
CA HIS A 846 -9.62 38.16 -6.12
C HIS A 846 -9.83 36.88 -6.93
N GLY A 847 -10.77 36.02 -6.52
CA GLY A 847 -11.15 34.87 -7.34
C GLY A 847 -11.83 33.73 -6.60
N LEU A 848 -12.00 32.63 -7.35
CA LEU A 848 -12.64 31.39 -6.94
C LEU A 848 -11.65 30.21 -6.99
N ALA A 849 -11.73 29.32 -6.01
CA ALA A 849 -11.00 28.05 -5.99
C ALA A 849 -11.99 26.88 -5.91
N VAL A 850 -11.78 25.81 -6.68
CA VAL A 850 -12.61 24.61 -6.62
C VAL A 850 -11.73 23.40 -6.35
N THR A 851 -11.99 22.69 -5.23
CA THR A 851 -11.09 21.63 -4.76
C THR A 851 -10.91 20.48 -5.76
N PHE A 852 -11.95 20.14 -6.53
CA PHE A 852 -11.86 19.12 -7.58
C PHE A 852 -10.89 19.48 -8.73
N SER A 853 -10.88 20.73 -9.20
CA SER A 853 -10.04 21.15 -10.34
C SER A 853 -8.66 21.63 -9.89
N ASP A 854 -8.61 22.39 -8.80
CA ASP A 854 -7.40 23.04 -8.32
C ASP A 854 -6.65 22.19 -7.29
N GLY A 855 -7.30 21.18 -6.71
CA GLY A 855 -6.77 20.41 -5.58
C GLY A 855 -7.09 21.07 -4.24
N ALA A 856 -6.59 20.49 -3.15
CA ALA A 856 -6.75 21.03 -1.81
C ALA A 856 -6.31 22.50 -1.79
N THR A 857 -7.14 23.38 -1.22
CA THR A 857 -6.88 24.82 -1.19
C THR A 857 -6.56 25.26 0.23
N ARG A 858 -5.42 25.91 0.43
CA ARG A 858 -4.96 26.42 1.72
C ARG A 858 -4.98 27.94 1.74
N CYS A 859 -5.72 28.49 2.69
CA CYS A 859 -5.72 29.89 3.07
C CYS A 859 -4.86 30.06 4.31
N GLN A 860 -3.63 30.56 4.14
CA GLN A 860 -2.67 30.79 5.20
C GLN A 860 -2.65 32.26 5.62
N ILE A 861 -2.91 32.53 6.89
CA ILE A 861 -2.74 33.83 7.52
C ILE A 861 -1.42 33.81 8.28
N ASP A 862 -0.41 34.50 7.75
CA ASP A 862 0.94 34.46 8.29
C ASP A 862 1.10 35.27 9.61
N PRO A 863 2.25 35.18 10.30
CA PRO A 863 2.55 35.98 11.49
C PRO A 863 2.38 37.49 11.34
N ASN A 864 2.48 38.01 10.12
CA ASN A 864 2.35 39.44 9.81
C ASN A 864 0.93 39.83 9.41
N GLY A 865 -0.05 38.90 9.47
CA GLY A 865 -1.44 39.15 9.10
C GLY A 865 -1.71 39.16 7.59
N LYS A 866 -0.75 38.71 6.76
CA LYS A 866 -0.95 38.59 5.31
C LYS A 866 -1.62 37.27 4.98
N LEU A 867 -2.63 37.32 4.10
CA LEU A 867 -3.33 36.15 3.58
C LEU A 867 -2.64 35.64 2.31
N HIS A 868 -2.27 34.36 2.29
CA HIS A 868 -1.73 33.65 1.14
C HIS A 868 -2.67 32.50 0.78
N VAL A 869 -3.16 32.47 -0.45
CA VAL A 869 -4.04 31.41 -0.95
C VAL A 869 -3.27 30.54 -1.94
N ARG A 870 -3.20 29.25 -1.64
CA ARG A 870 -2.41 28.26 -2.38
C ARG A 870 -3.25 27.02 -2.66
N HIS A 871 -2.94 26.32 -3.74
CA HIS A 871 -3.52 25.02 -4.03
C HIS A 871 -2.44 23.92 -3.99
N TRP A 872 -2.89 22.69 -3.77
CA TRP A 872 -2.03 21.52 -3.80
C TRP A 872 -1.83 21.04 -5.24
N ALA A 873 -0.58 20.98 -5.66
CA ALA A 873 -0.19 20.39 -6.93
C ALA A 873 0.86 19.31 -6.74
N THR A 874 1.15 18.55 -7.80
CA THR A 874 2.23 17.55 -7.77
C THR A 874 3.56 18.25 -7.46
N GLY A 875 4.08 18.01 -6.25
CA GLY A 875 5.32 18.64 -5.74
C GLY A 875 5.14 19.66 -4.62
N GLY A 876 3.92 19.97 -4.17
CA GLY A 876 3.66 20.81 -3.00
C GLY A 876 2.62 21.91 -3.20
N TRP A 877 2.56 22.83 -2.24
CA TRP A 877 1.69 24.02 -2.28
C TRP A 877 2.18 25.05 -3.30
N ARG A 878 1.29 25.52 -4.16
CA ARG A 878 1.57 26.54 -5.18
C ARG A 878 0.58 27.70 -5.08
N PRO A 879 0.97 28.95 -5.39
CA PRO A 879 0.03 30.06 -5.47
C PRO A 879 -1.14 29.72 -6.38
N LEU A 880 -2.36 30.06 -5.95
CA LEU A 880 -3.53 29.93 -6.82
C LEU A 880 -3.45 31.01 -7.92
N PRO A 881 -3.67 30.68 -9.20
CA PRO A 881 -3.68 31.69 -10.27
C PRO A 881 -4.79 32.70 -9.99
N SER A 882 -4.50 34.01 -10.06
CA SER A 882 -5.53 35.05 -10.07
C SER A 882 -6.38 34.91 -11.33
N GLU A 883 -7.69 35.17 -11.24
CA GLU A 883 -8.64 35.03 -12.37
C GLU A 883 -8.08 35.68 -13.65
N GLY A 884 -7.86 34.85 -14.67
CA GLY A 884 -7.27 35.26 -15.96
C GLY A 884 -6.65 34.12 -16.79
N SER A 885 -6.38 32.95 -16.20
CA SER A 885 -5.64 31.87 -16.91
C SER A 885 -6.27 30.48 -16.91
N SER A 886 -7.45 30.26 -16.31
CA SER A 886 -7.99 28.91 -16.07
C SER A 886 -9.43 28.66 -16.54
N LEU A 887 -10.12 29.63 -17.15
CA LEU A 887 -11.30 29.27 -17.94
C LEU A 887 -10.81 28.48 -19.16
N PRO A 888 -11.31 27.24 -19.40
CA PRO A 888 -10.99 26.54 -20.62
C PRO A 888 -11.33 27.45 -21.81
N PRO A 889 -10.50 27.50 -22.87
CA PRO A 889 -10.89 28.18 -24.09
C PRO A 889 -12.22 27.56 -24.57
N GLN A 890 -13.12 28.44 -25.01
CA GLN A 890 -14.49 28.13 -25.42
C GLN A 890 -14.60 26.94 -26.37
#